data_AF-A0A2T7UCR9-F1
#
_entry.id   AF-A0A2T7UCR9-F1
#
_cell.length_a   1.000
_cell.length_b   1.000
_cell.length_c   1.000
_cell.angle_alpha   90.00
_cell.angle_beta   90.00
_cell.angle_gamma   90.00
#
_symmetry.space_group_name_H-M   'P 1'
#
loop_
_entity.id
_entity.type
_entity.pdbx_description
1 polymer ?
#
loop_
_entity_poly.entity_id
_entity_poly.type
_entity_poly.pdbx_seq_one_letter_code
_entity_poly.pdbx_strand_id
1 'polypeptide(L)'
;MFQENLDNAIGRILGGESLNDFCDWFVQAQMSDLQPLNKSSTGADADVARSLRHVARQLWGQLPYPPNRWRARGLPKLERNAPCHCGSGRKFKQCCAEFEHMPFPLEPESLQVLALEAASPEWLTGDKLNEVPAWALGHAAMAWNDADEQDRTISLLGPLFADLKSQNERHEMAFDAFVDALQQQGQERERRDLIDHMTQHPNKALATAARTRLVSILADEGEMDKAWQLFQETSRFNPNDPQLWHLELNLLLSQGRQEEARLRAPLLAARARQAGMPDLAELLVGMAEEGIGFLRDAVFDEVDDPDEQSLIDLADAVPEQLDAKTLHSLYKVESSSQVEDGVRVDVARVEPVQKMADLNRRWQKTFAVGKPEMTWFNGDVDHLIEALPEALEFLQKHPYAWFSAEVLDDLLMTALALCDDESPTPVLDAAQRLADHAVAVLRSLAGDAQLHWSVPGHRPLLRCLAIALELAQMQIDEESALQCLTLGLALNPHDNHGWRTMLATLWMAQGDYQAALDLMDRYPQDMPPAEHRRALALFNLDRQSEAEAVLREAHSVYPRYFKALLPNVMDAPPSEDERGYVLGGDEAAWYFRQECRHLWVSTGALAWAQGLKLSSTKPAKVTKPAPPKKAAKKTASGSMGMDDVTPTFGSKQEKHLRKICSDYPRLHGFFQALAWSPQLIMPKAWLGTVMDMHDRMPNSRTEATANKALQDALEATMILYNHLQIQVIDHLSQATPELDSVLAVVGEDEGAAMSWAAGFVQASENAATAWARHGHKVMGVTGSFGRLRSLAARGEVLDVRAQLRDEHGKLDSLELSDQPAAWSDLQAALQDLWPVVRQARSAGMNKG
;
A
#
# COMPACT_ATOMS: atom_id res chain seq x y z
N MET A 1 9.87 -14.83 -7.11
CA MET A 1 10.47 -15.72 -8.15
C MET A 1 9.95 -17.16 -8.15
N PHE A 2 10.03 -17.95 -7.05
CA PHE A 2 9.42 -19.31 -7.04
C PHE A 2 7.88 -19.25 -7.07
N GLN A 3 7.29 -18.26 -6.39
CA GLN A 3 5.85 -18.04 -6.28
C GLN A 3 5.22 -17.55 -7.60
N GLU A 4 5.78 -16.52 -8.25
CA GLU A 4 5.34 -16.06 -9.59
C GLU A 4 5.33 -17.17 -10.65
N ASN A 5 6.31 -18.08 -10.60
CA ASN A 5 6.38 -19.22 -11.50
C ASN A 5 5.28 -20.27 -11.22
N LEU A 6 4.86 -20.41 -9.96
CA LEU A 6 3.77 -21.27 -9.54
C LEU A 6 2.41 -20.68 -9.93
N ASP A 7 2.20 -19.39 -9.74
CA ASP A 7 0.95 -18.70 -10.08
C ASP A 7 0.67 -18.74 -11.59
N ASN A 8 1.70 -18.47 -12.40
CA ASN A 8 1.60 -18.61 -13.86
C ASN A 8 1.31 -20.06 -14.27
N ALA A 9 1.94 -21.03 -13.59
CA ALA A 9 1.68 -22.44 -13.84
C ALA A 9 0.23 -22.83 -13.52
N ILE A 10 -0.30 -22.38 -12.38
CA ILE A 10 -1.69 -22.62 -11.97
C ILE A 10 -2.65 -21.95 -12.96
N GLY A 11 -2.43 -20.67 -13.28
CA GLY A 11 -3.27 -19.92 -14.23
C GLY A 11 -3.37 -20.60 -15.59
N ARG A 12 -2.26 -21.11 -16.11
CA ARG A 12 -2.22 -21.93 -17.35
C ARG A 12 -3.03 -23.22 -17.25
N ILE A 13 -2.88 -23.94 -16.14
CA ILE A 13 -3.62 -25.17 -15.91
C ILE A 13 -5.13 -24.88 -15.81
N LEU A 14 -5.54 -23.82 -15.11
CA LEU A 14 -6.94 -23.41 -14.99
C LEU A 14 -7.51 -22.90 -16.32
N GLY A 15 -6.69 -22.24 -17.14
CA GLY A 15 -7.00 -21.85 -18.52
C GLY A 15 -7.21 -23.02 -19.50
N GLY A 16 -7.02 -24.26 -19.05
CA GLY A 16 -7.32 -25.47 -19.82
C GLY A 16 -6.18 -25.97 -20.70
N GLU A 17 -4.93 -25.58 -20.41
CA GLU A 17 -3.75 -26.03 -21.17
C GLU A 17 -3.59 -27.57 -21.13
N SER A 18 -3.20 -28.15 -22.27
CA SER A 18 -3.03 -29.59 -22.38
C SER A 18 -1.84 -30.07 -21.53
N LEU A 19 -1.88 -31.31 -21.05
CA LEU A 19 -0.80 -31.89 -20.23
C LEU A 19 0.58 -31.77 -20.88
N ASN A 20 0.66 -31.94 -22.21
CA ASN A 20 1.94 -31.89 -22.91
C ASN A 20 2.44 -30.45 -23.07
N ASP A 21 1.58 -29.54 -23.51
CA ASP A 21 1.94 -28.13 -23.72
C ASP A 21 2.37 -27.48 -22.40
N PHE A 22 1.62 -27.75 -21.32
CA PHE A 22 1.97 -27.31 -19.97
C PHE A 22 3.33 -27.85 -19.52
N CYS A 23 3.58 -29.15 -19.72
CA CYS A 23 4.87 -29.75 -19.35
C CYS A 23 6.04 -29.19 -20.16
N ASP A 24 5.83 -28.90 -21.44
CA ASP A 24 6.85 -28.32 -22.32
C ASP A 24 7.20 -26.90 -21.86
N TRP A 25 6.19 -26.07 -21.62
CA TRP A 25 6.36 -24.73 -21.09
C TRP A 25 7.04 -24.73 -19.71
N PHE A 26 6.56 -25.54 -18.76
CA PHE A 26 7.07 -25.54 -17.39
C PHE A 26 8.55 -25.90 -17.36
N VAL A 27 8.96 -26.92 -18.13
CA VAL A 27 10.38 -27.29 -18.24
C VAL A 27 11.18 -26.16 -18.86
N GLN A 28 10.68 -25.51 -19.93
CA GLN A 28 11.38 -24.42 -20.59
C GLN A 28 11.57 -23.21 -19.67
N ALA A 29 10.51 -22.79 -18.96
CA ALA A 29 10.54 -21.68 -18.03
C ALA A 29 11.57 -21.93 -16.90
N GLN A 30 11.47 -23.06 -16.22
CA GLN A 30 12.36 -23.41 -15.11
C GLN A 30 13.81 -23.61 -15.55
N MET A 31 14.04 -24.19 -16.74
CA MET A 31 15.39 -24.35 -17.28
C MET A 31 16.03 -23.01 -17.66
N SER A 32 15.27 -22.04 -18.15
CA SER A 32 15.78 -20.69 -18.44
C SER A 32 16.21 -19.96 -17.17
N ASP A 33 15.48 -20.11 -16.07
CA ASP A 33 15.80 -19.49 -14.79
C ASP A 33 17.06 -20.09 -14.13
N LEU A 34 17.40 -21.34 -14.45
CA LEU A 34 18.60 -22.03 -13.95
C LEU A 34 19.90 -21.67 -14.72
N GLN A 35 19.81 -21.00 -15.88
CA GLN A 35 20.97 -20.70 -16.74
C GLN A 35 22.04 -19.77 -16.12
N PRO A 36 21.73 -18.79 -15.26
CA PRO A 36 22.76 -17.95 -14.62
C PRO A 36 23.59 -18.69 -13.55
N LEU A 37 23.09 -19.81 -13.02
CA LEU A 37 23.63 -20.48 -11.82
C LEU A 37 24.50 -21.72 -12.11
N ASN A 38 24.47 -22.27 -13.32
CA ASN A 38 25.11 -23.57 -13.62
C ASN A 38 26.10 -23.53 -14.80
N LYS A 39 27.39 -23.76 -14.53
CA LYS A 39 28.40 -24.19 -15.52
C LYS A 39 28.45 -25.73 -15.58
N SER A 40 27.33 -26.37 -15.87
CA SER A 40 27.17 -27.82 -15.85
C SER A 40 27.20 -28.44 -17.26
N SER A 41 27.60 -29.71 -17.34
CA SER A 41 27.66 -30.52 -18.57
C SER A 41 26.29 -31.00 -19.04
N THR A 42 26.12 -31.14 -20.37
CA THR A 42 24.89 -31.50 -21.10
C THR A 42 24.12 -32.74 -20.61
N GLY A 43 24.74 -33.64 -19.83
CA GLY A 43 24.09 -34.82 -19.25
C GLY A 43 23.24 -34.53 -18.01
N ALA A 44 23.66 -33.58 -17.16
CA ALA A 44 22.91 -33.23 -15.94
C ALA A 44 21.65 -32.41 -16.27
N ASP A 45 21.72 -31.57 -17.30
CA ASP A 45 20.59 -30.75 -17.76
C ASP A 45 19.42 -31.62 -18.26
N ALA A 46 19.73 -32.77 -18.86
CA ALA A 46 18.72 -33.72 -19.33
C ALA A 46 17.97 -34.41 -18.18
N ASP A 47 18.64 -34.73 -17.07
CA ASP A 47 17.99 -35.33 -15.91
C ASP A 47 17.20 -34.30 -15.10
N VAL A 48 17.71 -33.06 -14.99
CA VAL A 48 16.96 -31.93 -14.41
C VAL A 48 15.67 -31.68 -15.20
N ALA A 49 15.74 -31.58 -16.53
CA ALA A 49 14.56 -31.40 -17.37
C ALA A 49 13.53 -32.53 -17.23
N ARG A 50 13.99 -33.78 -17.05
CA ARG A 50 13.09 -34.94 -16.80
C ARG A 50 12.43 -34.86 -15.43
N SER A 51 13.16 -34.42 -14.41
CA SER A 51 12.63 -34.19 -13.06
C SER A 51 11.58 -33.08 -13.05
N LEU A 52 11.90 -31.93 -13.66
CA LEU A 52 10.97 -30.80 -13.81
C LEU A 52 9.70 -31.21 -14.55
N ARG A 53 9.82 -32.04 -15.60
CA ARG A 53 8.66 -32.60 -16.30
C ARG A 53 7.83 -33.52 -15.41
N HIS A 54 8.46 -34.28 -14.51
CA HIS A 54 7.71 -35.09 -13.55
C HIS A 54 6.89 -34.20 -12.61
N VAL A 55 7.50 -33.16 -12.05
CA VAL A 55 6.81 -32.17 -11.19
C VAL A 55 5.65 -31.51 -11.93
N ALA A 56 5.86 -31.05 -13.17
CA ALA A 56 4.81 -30.46 -14.01
C ALA A 56 3.62 -31.41 -14.19
N ARG A 57 3.88 -32.71 -14.45
CA ARG A 57 2.80 -33.70 -14.57
C ARG A 57 2.04 -33.86 -13.25
N GLN A 58 2.74 -33.95 -12.12
CA GLN A 58 2.08 -34.07 -10.82
C GLN A 58 1.19 -32.85 -10.55
N LEU A 59 1.71 -31.64 -10.74
CA LEU A 59 0.94 -30.41 -10.57
C LEU A 59 -0.30 -30.41 -11.49
N TRP A 60 -0.16 -30.66 -12.79
CA TRP A 60 -1.30 -30.70 -13.73
C TRP A 60 -2.37 -31.73 -13.35
N GLY A 61 -1.95 -32.90 -12.88
CA GLY A 61 -2.86 -34.01 -12.54
C GLY A 61 -3.53 -33.87 -11.18
N GLN A 62 -2.84 -33.28 -10.21
CA GLN A 62 -3.30 -33.15 -8.82
C GLN A 62 -4.03 -31.83 -8.57
N LEU A 63 -3.72 -30.76 -9.30
CA LEU A 63 -4.37 -29.46 -9.14
C LEU A 63 -5.90 -29.59 -9.37
N PRO A 64 -6.73 -29.16 -8.42
CA PRO A 64 -8.16 -29.03 -8.58
C PRO A 64 -8.56 -28.23 -9.82
N TYR A 65 -9.57 -28.71 -10.54
CA TYR A 65 -9.99 -28.11 -11.81
C TYR A 65 -11.48 -27.79 -11.81
N PRO A 66 -11.90 -26.55 -12.14
CA PRO A 66 -13.30 -26.16 -12.04
C PRO A 66 -14.26 -27.01 -12.90
N PRO A 67 -13.98 -27.31 -14.18
CA PRO A 67 -14.84 -28.20 -14.97
C PRO A 67 -14.97 -29.64 -14.43
N ASN A 68 -14.08 -30.05 -13.51
CA ASN A 68 -14.15 -31.32 -12.80
C ASN A 68 -14.63 -31.15 -11.35
N ARG A 69 -15.45 -30.13 -11.07
CA ARG A 69 -16.01 -29.83 -9.74
C ARG A 69 -14.93 -29.71 -8.67
N TRP A 70 -13.84 -29.01 -8.99
CA TRP A 70 -12.71 -28.80 -8.09
C TRP A 70 -12.05 -30.08 -7.58
N ARG A 71 -12.13 -31.17 -8.35
CA ARG A 71 -11.40 -32.41 -8.09
C ARG A 71 -10.18 -32.50 -8.99
N ALA A 72 -9.12 -33.10 -8.47
CA ALA A 72 -7.94 -33.49 -9.25
C ALA A 72 -8.37 -34.26 -10.51
N ARG A 73 -7.78 -33.91 -11.65
CA ARG A 73 -8.08 -34.56 -12.94
C ARG A 73 -7.52 -35.99 -13.00
N GLY A 74 -6.44 -36.23 -12.25
CA GLY A 74 -5.63 -37.43 -12.34
C GLY A 74 -4.75 -37.42 -13.59
N LEU A 75 -3.76 -38.32 -13.60
CA LEU A 75 -2.87 -38.52 -14.74
C LEU A 75 -3.28 -39.74 -15.56
N PRO A 76 -3.11 -39.70 -16.90
CA PRO A 76 -3.24 -40.89 -17.73
C PRO A 76 -2.27 -41.98 -17.26
N LYS A 77 -2.77 -43.21 -17.07
CA LYS A 77 -1.95 -44.34 -16.65
C LYS A 77 -0.89 -44.68 -17.72
N LEU A 78 0.38 -44.71 -17.31
CA LEU A 78 1.50 -45.09 -18.17
C LEU A 78 1.86 -46.56 -17.96
N GLU A 79 1.81 -47.35 -19.03
CA GLU A 79 2.26 -48.73 -19.01
C GLU A 79 3.79 -48.82 -19.03
N ARG A 80 4.37 -49.78 -18.28
CA ARG A 80 5.84 -49.89 -18.08
C ARG A 80 6.66 -49.93 -19.38
N ASN A 81 6.11 -50.48 -20.46
CA ASN A 81 6.79 -50.62 -21.75
C ASN A 81 6.36 -49.56 -22.80
N ALA A 82 5.47 -48.63 -22.46
CA ALA A 82 5.07 -47.55 -23.35
C ALA A 82 6.23 -46.59 -23.63
N PRO A 83 6.21 -45.84 -24.76
CA PRO A 83 7.13 -44.73 -24.99
C PRO A 83 7.09 -43.74 -23.83
N CYS A 84 8.26 -43.28 -23.40
CA CYS A 84 8.37 -42.35 -22.28
C CYS A 84 7.83 -40.96 -22.66
N HIS A 85 7.07 -40.35 -21.76
CA HIS A 85 6.42 -39.05 -21.95
C HIS A 85 7.38 -37.85 -22.03
N CYS A 86 8.69 -38.06 -21.83
CA CYS A 86 9.70 -37.00 -21.97
C CYS A 86 10.24 -36.84 -23.40
N GLY A 87 9.72 -37.60 -24.38
CA GLY A 87 10.17 -37.52 -25.77
C GLY A 87 11.48 -38.27 -26.07
N SER A 88 12.08 -38.95 -25.09
CA SER A 88 13.36 -39.67 -25.27
C SER A 88 13.31 -40.89 -26.20
N GLY A 89 12.12 -41.33 -26.62
CA GLY A 89 11.92 -42.55 -27.40
C GLY A 89 12.19 -43.87 -26.66
N ARG A 90 12.68 -43.83 -25.40
CA ARG A 90 12.91 -45.02 -24.56
C ARG A 90 11.60 -45.53 -23.95
N LYS A 91 11.61 -46.77 -23.46
CA LYS A 91 10.51 -47.32 -22.64
C LYS A 91 10.44 -46.57 -21.31
N PHE A 92 9.24 -46.27 -20.81
CA PHE A 92 9.04 -45.54 -19.54
C PHE A 92 9.85 -46.13 -18.37
N LYS A 93 9.82 -47.47 -18.19
CA LYS A 93 10.57 -48.17 -17.13
C LYS A 93 12.11 -48.03 -17.20
N GLN A 94 12.65 -47.56 -18.33
CA GLN A 94 14.08 -47.36 -18.58
C GLN A 94 14.42 -45.87 -18.70
N CYS A 95 13.50 -45.00 -18.32
CA CYS A 95 13.62 -43.55 -18.37
C CYS A 95 12.89 -42.97 -17.16
N CYS A 96 11.83 -42.18 -17.33
CA CYS A 96 11.25 -41.38 -16.23
C CYS A 96 10.57 -42.17 -15.10
N ALA A 97 10.48 -43.50 -15.17
CA ALA A 97 9.97 -44.31 -14.06
C ALA A 97 10.78 -44.18 -12.77
N GLU A 98 12.05 -43.77 -12.82
CA GLU A 98 12.85 -43.52 -11.61
C GLU A 98 12.30 -42.40 -10.72
N PHE A 99 11.54 -41.46 -11.30
CA PHE A 99 10.91 -40.36 -10.57
C PHE A 99 9.52 -40.72 -10.03
N GLU A 100 8.96 -41.89 -10.34
CA GLU A 100 7.59 -42.27 -9.94
C GLU A 100 7.41 -42.36 -8.41
N HIS A 101 8.51 -42.52 -7.68
CA HIS A 101 8.53 -42.55 -6.21
C HIS A 101 8.87 -41.19 -5.58
N MET A 102 9.14 -40.17 -6.38
CA MET A 102 9.38 -38.83 -5.87
C MET A 102 8.06 -38.25 -5.36
N PRO A 103 7.97 -37.88 -4.06
CA PRO A 103 6.76 -37.28 -3.53
C PRO A 103 6.55 -35.90 -4.17
N PHE A 104 5.29 -35.54 -4.39
CA PHE A 104 4.93 -34.18 -4.73
C PHE A 104 4.93 -33.34 -3.44
N PRO A 105 5.57 -32.16 -3.40
CA PRO A 105 5.84 -31.47 -2.14
C PRO A 105 4.64 -30.68 -1.59
N LEU A 106 3.52 -30.60 -2.31
CA LEU A 106 2.32 -29.89 -1.87
C LEU A 106 1.22 -30.88 -1.52
N GLU A 107 0.58 -30.64 -0.39
CA GLU A 107 -0.58 -31.41 0.05
C GLU A 107 -1.84 -31.06 -0.77
N PRO A 108 -2.81 -31.98 -0.88
CA PRO A 108 -4.03 -31.76 -1.65
C PRO A 108 -4.85 -30.54 -1.21
N GLU A 109 -4.85 -30.23 0.08
CA GLU A 109 -5.53 -29.06 0.67
C GLU A 109 -4.88 -27.76 0.20
N SER A 110 -3.55 -27.67 0.22
CA SER A 110 -2.81 -26.49 -0.28
C SER A 110 -3.09 -26.26 -1.77
N LEU A 111 -3.16 -27.33 -2.56
CA LEU A 111 -3.52 -27.23 -3.98
C LEU A 111 -4.95 -26.71 -4.21
N GLN A 112 -5.89 -26.98 -3.31
CA GLN A 112 -7.25 -26.42 -3.40
C GLN A 112 -7.27 -24.92 -3.17
N VAL A 113 -6.54 -24.46 -2.16
CA VAL A 113 -6.43 -23.02 -1.85
C VAL A 113 -5.79 -22.29 -3.03
N LEU A 114 -4.60 -22.73 -3.46
CA LEU A 114 -3.87 -22.16 -4.61
C LEU A 114 -4.70 -22.16 -5.91
N ALA A 115 -5.47 -23.23 -6.17
CA ALA A 115 -6.34 -23.29 -7.35
C ALA A 115 -7.50 -22.29 -7.27
N LEU A 116 -8.02 -22.00 -6.09
CA LEU A 116 -9.10 -21.04 -5.88
C LEU A 116 -8.59 -19.60 -5.91
N GLU A 117 -7.42 -19.34 -5.31
CA GLU A 117 -6.76 -18.04 -5.34
C GLU A 117 -6.60 -17.52 -6.78
N ALA A 118 -6.08 -18.37 -7.67
CA ALA A 118 -5.87 -18.06 -9.08
C ALA A 118 -7.13 -18.21 -9.96
N ALA A 119 -8.27 -18.60 -9.40
CA ALA A 119 -9.47 -18.90 -10.19
C ALA A 119 -10.16 -17.65 -10.72
N SER A 120 -10.57 -17.67 -11.98
CA SER A 120 -11.40 -16.61 -12.54
C SER A 120 -12.78 -16.52 -11.84
N PRO A 121 -13.32 -15.31 -11.55
CA PRO A 121 -14.58 -15.13 -10.82
C PRO A 121 -15.79 -15.87 -11.40
N GLU A 122 -15.79 -16.15 -12.70
CA GLU A 122 -16.84 -16.92 -13.39
C GLU A 122 -17.01 -18.37 -12.87
N TRP A 123 -16.01 -18.92 -12.17
CA TRP A 123 -16.07 -20.24 -11.53
C TRP A 123 -16.52 -20.19 -10.07
N LEU A 124 -16.59 -19.00 -9.50
CA LEU A 124 -16.85 -18.75 -8.08
C LEU A 124 -18.18 -18.02 -7.86
N THR A 125 -19.09 -18.05 -8.84
CA THR A 125 -20.36 -17.33 -8.80
C THR A 125 -21.57 -18.24 -9.06
N GLY A 126 -22.71 -17.84 -8.51
CA GLY A 126 -23.99 -18.54 -8.69
C GLY A 126 -23.93 -20.01 -8.24
N ASP A 127 -24.58 -20.90 -8.99
CA ASP A 127 -24.70 -22.31 -8.63
C ASP A 127 -23.35 -23.06 -8.57
N LYS A 128 -22.33 -22.56 -9.27
CA LYS A 128 -20.99 -23.17 -9.30
C LYS A 128 -20.27 -23.06 -7.94
N LEU A 129 -20.60 -22.04 -7.15
CA LEU A 129 -20.03 -21.86 -5.82
C LEU A 129 -20.35 -23.03 -4.89
N ASN A 130 -21.49 -23.71 -5.11
CA ASN A 130 -21.86 -24.92 -4.37
C ASN A 130 -20.94 -26.12 -4.62
N GLU A 131 -20.14 -26.09 -5.70
CA GLU A 131 -19.16 -27.13 -6.01
C GLU A 131 -17.79 -26.85 -5.38
N VAL A 132 -17.60 -25.66 -4.81
CA VAL A 132 -16.34 -25.22 -4.21
C VAL A 132 -16.22 -25.75 -2.77
N PRO A 133 -15.06 -26.31 -2.36
CA PRO A 133 -14.81 -26.65 -0.97
C PRO A 133 -14.82 -25.41 -0.07
N ALA A 134 -15.80 -25.31 0.83
CA ALA A 134 -16.02 -24.15 1.71
C ALA A 134 -14.77 -23.72 2.51
N TRP A 135 -14.01 -24.69 3.05
CA TRP A 135 -12.79 -24.41 3.78
C TRP A 135 -11.74 -23.74 2.88
N ALA A 136 -11.49 -24.29 1.69
CA ALA A 136 -10.49 -23.75 0.76
C ALA A 136 -10.91 -22.39 0.19
N LEU A 137 -12.23 -22.16 0.01
CA LEU A 137 -12.76 -20.86 -0.37
C LEU A 137 -12.47 -19.79 0.69
N GLY A 138 -12.62 -20.13 1.98
CA GLY A 138 -12.32 -19.20 3.05
C GLY A 138 -10.85 -18.80 3.09
N HIS A 139 -9.93 -19.76 2.96
CA HIS A 139 -8.49 -19.49 2.87
C HIS A 139 -8.12 -18.66 1.65
N ALA A 140 -8.66 -18.99 0.47
CA ALA A 140 -8.42 -18.20 -0.73
C ALA A 140 -8.95 -16.77 -0.60
N ALA A 141 -10.07 -16.58 0.11
CA ALA A 141 -10.62 -15.25 0.39
C ALA A 141 -9.76 -14.43 1.36
N MET A 142 -9.12 -15.07 2.35
CA MET A 142 -8.11 -14.40 3.17
C MET A 142 -6.94 -13.94 2.32
N ALA A 143 -6.38 -14.84 1.50
CA ALA A 143 -5.28 -14.50 0.60
C ALA A 143 -5.63 -13.37 -0.39
N TRP A 144 -6.89 -13.29 -0.85
CA TRP A 144 -7.36 -12.13 -1.64
C TRP A 144 -7.35 -10.84 -0.84
N ASN A 145 -7.79 -10.85 0.42
CA ASN A 145 -7.76 -9.65 1.26
C ASN A 145 -6.32 -9.21 1.54
N ASP A 146 -5.41 -10.15 1.81
CA ASP A 146 -3.99 -9.88 2.03
C ASP A 146 -3.32 -9.31 0.76
N ALA A 147 -3.85 -9.67 -0.42
CA ALA A 147 -3.43 -9.13 -1.71
C ALA A 147 -4.17 -7.84 -2.13
N ASP A 148 -4.87 -7.18 -1.20
CA ASP A 148 -5.68 -5.97 -1.43
C ASP A 148 -6.81 -6.14 -2.48
N GLU A 149 -7.32 -7.37 -2.63
CA GLU A 149 -8.45 -7.71 -3.50
C GLU A 149 -9.78 -7.82 -2.71
N GLN A 150 -10.03 -6.98 -1.70
CA GLN A 150 -11.25 -7.09 -0.86
C GLN A 150 -12.54 -6.94 -1.66
N ASP A 151 -12.54 -6.14 -2.73
CA ASP A 151 -13.66 -6.01 -3.66
C ASP A 151 -14.06 -7.36 -4.28
N ARG A 152 -13.07 -8.20 -4.57
CA ARG A 152 -13.28 -9.57 -5.07
C ARG A 152 -13.93 -10.42 -3.99
N THR A 153 -13.40 -10.39 -2.77
CA THR A 153 -13.97 -11.11 -1.62
C THR A 153 -15.42 -10.72 -1.38
N ILE A 154 -15.72 -9.42 -1.32
CA ILE A 154 -17.08 -8.89 -1.12
C ILE A 154 -18.00 -9.32 -2.25
N SER A 155 -17.57 -9.19 -3.51
CA SER A 155 -18.39 -9.56 -4.67
C SER A 155 -18.71 -11.06 -4.72
N LEU A 156 -17.79 -11.92 -4.28
CA LEU A 156 -17.94 -13.37 -4.35
C LEU A 156 -18.68 -13.95 -3.12
N LEU A 157 -18.36 -13.47 -1.92
CA LEU A 157 -18.93 -13.98 -0.67
C LEU A 157 -20.25 -13.28 -0.27
N GLY A 158 -20.51 -12.06 -0.73
CA GLY A 158 -21.77 -11.35 -0.47
C GLY A 158 -23.01 -12.18 -0.83
N PRO A 159 -23.12 -12.75 -2.05
CA PRO A 159 -24.22 -13.63 -2.42
C PRO A 159 -24.32 -14.90 -1.57
N LEU A 160 -23.18 -15.44 -1.11
CA LEU A 160 -23.12 -16.65 -0.27
C LEU A 160 -23.74 -16.37 1.11
N PHE A 161 -23.41 -15.23 1.71
CA PHE A 161 -23.93 -14.83 3.02
C PHE A 161 -25.29 -14.10 2.96
N ALA A 162 -25.86 -13.90 1.77
CA ALA A 162 -27.25 -13.45 1.62
C ALA A 162 -28.26 -14.56 1.95
N ASP A 163 -27.92 -15.84 1.73
CA ASP A 163 -28.72 -17.01 2.17
C ASP A 163 -28.00 -17.78 3.28
N LEU A 164 -28.24 -17.35 4.52
CA LEU A 164 -27.59 -17.93 5.70
C LEU A 164 -27.98 -19.39 5.95
N LYS A 165 -29.09 -19.91 5.39
CA LYS A 165 -29.60 -21.25 5.74
C LYS A 165 -28.75 -22.40 5.21
N SER A 166 -27.99 -22.17 4.14
CA SER A 166 -27.11 -23.17 3.54
C SER A 166 -25.75 -23.27 4.24
N GLN A 167 -25.42 -22.31 5.11
CA GLN A 167 -24.12 -22.20 5.75
C GLN A 167 -23.99 -23.13 6.97
N ASN A 168 -22.76 -23.59 7.20
CA ASN A 168 -22.39 -24.49 8.29
C ASN A 168 -20.95 -24.21 8.76
N GLU A 169 -20.46 -24.96 9.74
CA GLU A 169 -19.15 -24.76 10.38
C GLU A 169 -17.98 -24.68 9.39
N ARG A 170 -18.08 -25.26 8.19
CA ARG A 170 -17.02 -25.22 7.18
C ARG A 170 -16.85 -23.86 6.52
N HIS A 171 -17.81 -22.95 6.71
CA HIS A 171 -17.81 -21.60 6.15
C HIS A 171 -17.33 -20.55 7.16
N GLU A 172 -16.87 -20.97 8.35
CA GLU A 172 -16.37 -20.06 9.39
C GLU A 172 -15.25 -19.17 8.86
N MET A 173 -14.24 -19.76 8.21
CA MET A 173 -13.14 -19.01 7.60
C MET A 173 -13.60 -18.03 6.51
N ALA A 174 -14.59 -18.42 5.69
CA ALA A 174 -15.15 -17.53 4.68
C ALA A 174 -15.98 -16.40 5.30
N PHE A 175 -16.64 -16.65 6.43
CA PHE A 175 -17.33 -15.61 7.19
C PHE A 175 -16.33 -14.60 7.75
N ASP A 176 -15.24 -15.08 8.35
CA ASP A 176 -14.16 -14.22 8.85
C ASP A 176 -13.55 -13.36 7.73
N ALA A 177 -13.15 -13.99 6.61
CA ALA A 177 -12.61 -13.26 5.46
C ALA A 177 -13.59 -12.22 4.89
N PHE A 178 -14.89 -12.50 4.89
CA PHE A 178 -15.89 -11.54 4.42
C PHE A 178 -16.08 -10.36 5.39
N VAL A 179 -16.10 -10.64 6.70
CA VAL A 179 -16.16 -9.60 7.74
C VAL A 179 -14.93 -8.68 7.67
N ASP A 180 -13.75 -9.26 7.48
CA ASP A 180 -12.48 -8.53 7.40
C ASP A 180 -12.42 -7.70 6.11
N ALA A 181 -12.88 -8.22 4.97
CA ALA A 181 -12.99 -7.48 3.71
C ALA A 181 -13.94 -6.27 3.83
N LEU A 182 -15.11 -6.45 4.46
CA LEU A 182 -16.06 -5.36 4.69
C LEU A 182 -15.47 -4.28 5.61
N GLN A 183 -14.68 -4.66 6.61
CA GLN A 183 -13.99 -3.75 7.51
C GLN A 183 -12.94 -2.91 6.77
N GLN A 184 -12.08 -3.56 5.98
CA GLN A 184 -11.04 -2.91 5.18
C GLN A 184 -11.63 -1.92 4.16
N GLN A 185 -12.79 -2.24 3.57
CA GLN A 185 -13.53 -1.34 2.67
C GLN A 185 -14.42 -0.31 3.39
N GLY A 186 -14.39 -0.27 4.74
CA GLY A 186 -15.16 0.68 5.55
C GLY A 186 -16.68 0.52 5.46
N GLN A 187 -17.18 -0.65 5.04
CA GLN A 187 -18.61 -0.98 4.90
C GLN A 187 -19.21 -1.43 6.24
N GLU A 188 -19.10 -0.59 7.26
CA GLU A 188 -19.42 -0.95 8.65
C GLU A 188 -20.87 -1.35 8.90
N ARG A 189 -21.84 -0.77 8.17
CA ARG A 189 -23.25 -1.15 8.33
C ARG A 189 -23.50 -2.58 7.86
N GLU A 190 -23.00 -2.94 6.69
CA GLU A 190 -23.16 -4.28 6.14
C GLU A 190 -22.42 -5.30 7.01
N ARG A 191 -21.18 -4.96 7.42
CA ARG A 191 -20.39 -5.75 8.36
C ARG A 191 -21.17 -6.02 9.66
N ARG A 192 -21.72 -4.97 10.26
CA ARG A 192 -22.45 -5.11 11.53
C ARG A 192 -23.76 -5.87 11.38
N ASP A 193 -24.52 -5.60 10.32
CA ASP A 193 -25.76 -6.33 10.04
C ASP A 193 -25.47 -7.83 9.87
N LEU A 194 -24.43 -8.19 9.11
CA LEU A 194 -24.01 -9.57 8.93
C LEU A 194 -23.67 -10.25 10.27
N ILE A 195 -22.82 -9.61 11.08
CA ILE A 195 -22.42 -10.13 12.40
C ILE A 195 -23.65 -10.33 13.30
N ASP A 196 -24.53 -9.33 13.40
CA ASP A 196 -25.72 -9.38 14.25
C ASP A 196 -26.66 -10.53 13.86
N HIS A 197 -26.88 -10.75 12.56
CA HIS A 197 -27.66 -11.90 12.07
C HIS A 197 -26.97 -13.24 12.40
N MET A 198 -25.66 -13.30 12.22
CA MET A 198 -24.86 -14.51 12.42
C MET A 198 -24.75 -14.91 13.90
N THR A 199 -24.83 -13.97 14.84
CA THR A 199 -24.84 -14.29 16.30
C THR A 199 -26.01 -15.19 16.74
N GLN A 200 -27.06 -15.27 15.92
CA GLN A 200 -28.27 -16.08 16.14
C GLN A 200 -28.35 -17.28 15.19
N HIS A 201 -27.28 -17.57 14.46
CA HIS A 201 -27.25 -18.64 13.48
C HIS A 201 -27.49 -20.02 14.13
N PRO A 202 -28.24 -20.94 13.48
CA PRO A 202 -28.53 -22.26 14.04
C PRO A 202 -27.28 -23.13 14.19
N ASN A 203 -26.26 -22.91 13.36
CA ASN A 203 -24.95 -23.55 13.52
C ASN A 203 -24.15 -22.87 14.64
N LYS A 204 -23.73 -23.65 15.63
CA LYS A 204 -23.04 -23.13 16.83
C LYS A 204 -21.67 -22.53 16.54
N ALA A 205 -20.90 -23.09 15.61
CA ALA A 205 -19.56 -22.60 15.29
C ALA A 205 -19.64 -21.20 14.68
N LEU A 206 -20.47 -21.04 13.65
CA LEU A 206 -20.75 -19.75 13.03
C LEU A 206 -21.34 -18.71 14.01
N ALA A 207 -22.25 -19.14 14.89
CA ALA A 207 -22.80 -18.25 15.91
C ALA A 207 -21.75 -17.85 16.96
N THR A 208 -20.82 -18.74 17.31
CA THR A 208 -19.70 -18.42 18.19
C THR A 208 -18.75 -17.43 17.50
N ALA A 209 -18.33 -17.67 16.26
CA ALA A 209 -17.46 -16.79 15.49
C ALA A 209 -18.04 -15.37 15.37
N ALA A 210 -19.33 -15.24 15.06
CA ALA A 210 -19.97 -13.92 15.02
C ALA A 210 -20.04 -13.24 16.40
N ARG A 211 -20.24 -14.02 17.47
CA ARG A 211 -20.27 -13.47 18.83
C ARG A 211 -18.88 -13.05 19.32
N THR A 212 -17.82 -13.78 18.98
CA THR A 212 -16.44 -13.41 19.31
C THR A 212 -16.06 -12.12 18.60
N ARG A 213 -16.37 -11.97 17.31
CA ARG A 213 -16.24 -10.69 16.57
C ARG A 213 -17.01 -9.55 17.24
N LEU A 214 -18.26 -9.79 17.65
CA LEU A 214 -19.07 -8.79 18.35
C LEU A 214 -18.50 -8.41 19.72
N VAL A 215 -17.90 -9.36 20.46
CA VAL A 215 -17.21 -9.07 21.72
C VAL A 215 -16.05 -8.10 21.48
N SER A 216 -15.22 -8.35 20.46
CA SER A 216 -14.13 -7.43 20.10
C SER A 216 -14.66 -6.05 19.73
N ILE A 217 -15.69 -5.96 18.87
CA ILE A 217 -16.31 -4.68 18.49
C ILE A 217 -16.83 -3.91 19.73
N LEU A 218 -17.48 -4.61 20.67
CA LEU A 218 -17.95 -3.96 21.90
C LEU A 218 -16.79 -3.47 22.78
N ALA A 219 -15.68 -4.20 22.82
CA ALA A 219 -14.48 -3.77 23.53
C ALA A 219 -13.88 -2.51 22.90
N ASP A 220 -13.74 -2.50 21.57
CA ASP A 220 -13.20 -1.36 20.81
C ASP A 220 -14.10 -0.11 20.92
N GLU A 221 -15.42 -0.29 21.03
CA GLU A 221 -16.38 0.80 21.28
C GLU A 221 -16.33 1.34 22.73
N GLY A 222 -15.50 0.77 23.61
CA GLY A 222 -15.40 1.12 25.02
C GLY A 222 -16.51 0.54 25.90
N GLU A 223 -17.36 -0.34 25.36
CA GLU A 223 -18.50 -0.96 26.03
C GLU A 223 -18.09 -2.26 26.75
N MET A 224 -17.05 -2.18 27.57
CA MET A 224 -16.38 -3.34 28.17
C MET A 224 -17.29 -4.24 29.00
N ASP A 225 -18.26 -3.66 29.72
CA ASP A 225 -19.23 -4.46 30.49
C ASP A 225 -20.10 -5.34 29.58
N LYS A 226 -20.52 -4.81 28.42
CA LYS A 226 -21.28 -5.56 27.42
C LYS A 226 -20.39 -6.61 26.74
N ALA A 227 -19.14 -6.27 26.44
CA ALA A 227 -18.17 -7.20 25.87
C ALA A 227 -17.97 -8.42 26.80
N TRP A 228 -17.72 -8.19 28.09
CA TRP A 228 -17.58 -9.25 29.09
C TRP A 228 -18.87 -10.06 29.29
N GLN A 229 -20.03 -9.40 29.31
CA GLN A 229 -21.31 -10.10 29.40
C GLN A 229 -21.50 -11.05 28.21
N LEU A 230 -21.34 -10.55 26.99
CA LEU A 230 -21.48 -11.35 25.77
C LEU A 230 -20.44 -12.47 25.69
N PHE A 231 -19.19 -12.19 26.09
CA PHE A 231 -18.15 -13.20 26.20
C PHE A 231 -18.58 -14.35 27.11
N GLN A 232 -19.04 -14.05 28.33
CA GLN A 232 -19.48 -15.07 29.28
C GLN A 232 -20.71 -15.85 28.80
N GLU A 233 -21.67 -15.18 28.15
CA GLU A 233 -22.82 -15.83 27.51
C GLU A 233 -22.36 -16.80 26.40
N THR A 234 -21.38 -16.38 25.59
CA THR A 234 -20.79 -17.19 24.52
C THR A 234 -19.99 -18.37 25.07
N SER A 235 -19.22 -18.18 26.14
CA SER A 235 -18.52 -19.27 26.83
C SER A 235 -19.49 -20.30 27.44
N ARG A 236 -20.67 -19.88 27.91
CA ARG A 236 -21.70 -20.84 28.36
C ARG A 236 -22.36 -21.56 27.17
N PHE A 237 -22.49 -20.88 26.05
CA PHE A 237 -23.10 -21.41 24.83
C PHE A 237 -22.23 -22.48 24.13
N ASN A 238 -20.91 -22.25 24.05
CA ASN A 238 -19.93 -23.15 23.42
C ASN A 238 -18.58 -23.16 24.19
N PRO A 239 -18.50 -23.81 25.38
CA PRO A 239 -17.37 -23.64 26.32
C PRO A 239 -16.01 -24.19 25.87
N ASN A 240 -15.99 -25.08 24.87
CA ASN A 240 -14.78 -25.74 24.40
C ASN A 240 -14.30 -25.19 23.06
N ASP A 241 -14.86 -24.07 22.61
CA ASP A 241 -14.44 -23.41 21.39
C ASP A 241 -13.07 -22.74 21.60
N PRO A 242 -12.04 -23.08 20.81
CA PRO A 242 -10.71 -22.50 20.96
C PRO A 242 -10.66 -20.98 20.79
N GLN A 243 -11.57 -20.40 19.99
CA GLN A 243 -11.62 -18.95 19.79
C GLN A 243 -11.85 -18.19 21.10
N LEU A 244 -12.49 -18.81 22.08
CA LEU A 244 -12.78 -18.16 23.35
C LEU A 244 -11.56 -18.04 24.26
N TRP A 245 -10.55 -18.89 24.09
CA TRP A 245 -9.41 -18.92 25.00
C TRP A 245 -8.47 -17.74 24.77
N HIS A 246 -8.14 -17.45 23.51
CA HIS A 246 -7.32 -16.29 23.17
C HIS A 246 -8.10 -14.99 23.44
N LEU A 247 -9.41 -14.96 23.11
CA LEU A 247 -10.26 -13.80 23.35
C LEU A 247 -10.36 -13.44 24.85
N GLU A 248 -10.40 -14.44 25.74
CA GLU A 248 -10.38 -14.19 27.18
C GLU A 248 -9.11 -13.46 27.63
N LEU A 249 -7.95 -13.89 27.13
CA LEU A 249 -6.69 -13.23 27.45
C LEU A 249 -6.62 -11.84 26.84
N ASN A 250 -7.02 -11.66 25.58
CA ASN A 250 -7.08 -10.35 24.93
C ASN A 250 -7.91 -9.36 25.72
N LEU A 251 -9.11 -9.74 26.20
CA LEU A 251 -9.96 -8.87 27.03
C LEU A 251 -9.34 -8.53 28.39
N LEU A 252 -8.56 -9.43 28.99
CA LEU A 252 -7.87 -9.15 30.25
C LEU A 252 -6.70 -8.19 30.03
N LEU A 253 -5.88 -8.47 29.01
CA LEU A 253 -4.69 -7.70 28.68
C LEU A 253 -5.08 -6.28 28.25
N SER A 254 -6.12 -6.10 27.42
CA SER A 254 -6.61 -4.78 27.00
C SER A 254 -7.16 -3.93 28.17
N GLN A 255 -7.52 -4.55 29.29
CA GLN A 255 -7.91 -3.86 30.52
C GLN A 255 -6.74 -3.66 31.51
N GLY A 256 -5.50 -3.99 31.12
CA GLY A 256 -4.35 -3.95 32.01
C GLY A 256 -4.39 -5.01 33.13
N ARG A 257 -5.24 -6.03 33.02
CA ARG A 257 -5.42 -7.09 34.04
C ARG A 257 -4.41 -8.22 33.86
N GLN A 258 -3.12 -7.87 33.76
CA GLN A 258 -2.01 -8.80 33.47
C GLN A 258 -1.95 -9.97 34.45
N GLU A 259 -2.08 -9.69 35.75
CA GLU A 259 -2.00 -10.72 36.79
C GLU A 259 -3.13 -11.75 36.67
N GLU A 260 -4.33 -11.31 36.26
CA GLU A 260 -5.43 -12.23 36.00
C GLU A 260 -5.18 -13.06 34.75
N ALA A 261 -4.63 -12.46 33.69
CA ALA A 261 -4.22 -13.18 32.48
C ALA A 261 -3.21 -14.29 32.80
N ARG A 262 -2.19 -14.01 33.62
CA ARG A 262 -1.18 -14.99 34.11
C ARG A 262 -1.79 -16.15 34.89
N LEU A 263 -2.84 -15.90 35.67
CA LEU A 263 -3.55 -16.94 36.39
C LEU A 263 -4.44 -17.80 35.48
N ARG A 264 -4.99 -17.22 34.42
CA ARG A 264 -5.89 -17.91 33.46
C ARG A 264 -5.14 -18.73 32.43
N ALA A 265 -4.02 -18.23 31.90
CA ALA A 265 -3.29 -18.83 30.80
C ALA A 265 -2.93 -20.32 30.99
N PRO A 266 -2.40 -20.79 32.14
CA PRO A 266 -2.07 -22.21 32.31
C PRO A 266 -3.27 -23.15 32.16
N LEU A 267 -4.45 -22.71 32.61
CA LEU A 267 -5.69 -23.50 32.47
C LEU A 267 -6.14 -23.56 31.00
N LEU A 268 -6.09 -22.44 30.30
CA LEU A 268 -6.48 -22.34 28.89
C LEU A 268 -5.51 -23.12 28.00
N ALA A 269 -4.21 -22.99 28.24
CA ALA A 269 -3.16 -23.75 27.56
C ALA A 269 -3.32 -25.26 27.77
N ALA A 270 -3.69 -25.70 28.98
CA ALA A 270 -3.98 -27.12 29.23
C ALA A 270 -5.17 -27.63 28.40
N ARG A 271 -6.21 -26.80 28.19
CA ARG A 271 -7.34 -27.14 27.31
C ARG A 271 -6.92 -27.20 25.84
N ALA A 272 -6.13 -26.23 25.38
CA ALA A 272 -5.60 -26.22 24.03
C ALA A 272 -4.77 -27.47 23.70
N ARG A 273 -3.87 -27.88 24.62
CA ARG A 273 -3.12 -29.15 24.46
C ARG A 273 -4.04 -30.37 24.40
N GLN A 274 -5.09 -30.41 25.21
CA GLN A 274 -6.08 -31.51 25.17
C GLN A 274 -6.88 -31.54 23.86
N ALA A 275 -7.09 -30.39 23.23
CA ALA A 275 -7.73 -30.25 21.93
C ALA A 275 -6.76 -30.53 20.75
N GLY A 276 -5.49 -30.85 21.02
CA GLY A 276 -4.48 -31.10 19.98
C GLY A 276 -3.93 -29.83 19.35
N MET A 277 -3.98 -28.70 20.07
CA MET A 277 -3.49 -27.38 19.63
C MET A 277 -2.32 -26.94 20.52
N PRO A 278 -1.12 -27.55 20.37
CA PRO A 278 0.05 -27.19 21.18
C PRO A 278 0.51 -25.75 20.93
N ASP A 279 0.45 -25.28 19.69
CA ASP A 279 0.91 -23.94 19.29
C ASP A 279 0.05 -22.85 19.94
N LEU A 280 -1.28 -23.03 19.91
CA LEU A 280 -2.21 -22.16 20.67
C LEU A 280 -1.93 -22.20 22.17
N ALA A 281 -1.52 -23.35 22.72
CA ALA A 281 -1.21 -23.44 24.14
C ALA A 281 0.05 -22.66 24.53
N GLU A 282 1.05 -22.63 23.65
CA GLU A 282 2.25 -21.82 23.79
C GLU A 282 1.91 -20.33 23.67
N LEU A 283 1.13 -19.98 22.64
CA LEU A 283 0.62 -18.63 22.42
C LEU A 283 -0.07 -18.03 23.65
N LEU A 284 -1.00 -18.77 24.25
CA LEU A 284 -1.74 -18.32 25.43
C LEU A 284 -0.82 -18.07 26.64
N VAL A 285 0.26 -18.83 26.80
CA VAL A 285 1.21 -18.63 27.91
C VAL A 285 2.07 -17.40 27.64
N GLY A 286 2.65 -17.30 26.44
CA GLY A 286 3.47 -16.16 26.04
C GLY A 286 2.72 -14.83 26.14
N MET A 287 1.48 -14.77 25.63
CA MET A 287 0.62 -13.59 25.75
C MET A 287 0.43 -13.11 27.19
N ALA A 288 0.30 -14.03 28.15
CA ALA A 288 0.09 -13.67 29.55
C ALA A 288 1.40 -13.25 30.26
N GLU A 289 2.54 -13.79 29.84
CA GLU A 289 3.84 -13.47 30.42
C GLU A 289 4.38 -12.15 29.88
N GLU A 290 4.31 -11.98 28.56
CA GLU A 290 5.00 -10.95 27.76
C GLU A 290 4.04 -9.88 27.20
N GLY A 291 2.73 -10.11 27.24
CA GLY A 291 1.71 -9.15 26.78
C GLY A 291 1.27 -9.39 25.34
N ILE A 292 0.55 -8.42 24.78
CA ILE A 292 -0.05 -8.53 23.43
C ILE A 292 1.04 -8.62 22.35
N GLY A 293 2.22 -8.01 22.56
CA GLY A 293 3.37 -8.07 21.64
C GLY A 293 3.86 -9.49 21.34
N PHE A 294 3.62 -10.46 22.23
CA PHE A 294 3.96 -11.88 21.98
C PHE A 294 3.24 -12.45 20.75
N LEU A 295 2.01 -12.01 20.47
CA LEU A 295 1.27 -12.47 19.29
C LEU A 295 2.01 -12.14 18.00
N ARG A 296 2.65 -10.96 17.95
CA ARG A 296 3.45 -10.50 16.82
C ARG A 296 4.65 -11.41 16.64
N ASP A 297 5.41 -11.67 17.71
CA ASP A 297 6.59 -12.53 17.65
C ASP A 297 6.27 -13.98 17.33
N ALA A 298 5.12 -14.50 17.76
CA ALA A 298 4.71 -15.86 17.45
C ALA A 298 4.35 -16.08 15.96
N VAL A 299 4.13 -15.00 15.20
CA VAL A 299 3.89 -15.07 13.75
C VAL A 299 5.21 -15.13 12.97
N PHE A 300 6.30 -14.62 13.53
CA PHE A 300 7.62 -14.61 12.90
C PHE A 300 8.53 -15.65 13.56
N ASP A 301 8.78 -16.77 12.88
CA ASP A 301 9.67 -17.83 13.37
C ASP A 301 11.11 -17.31 13.60
N GLU A 302 11.63 -16.45 12.70
CA GLU A 302 12.91 -15.73 12.78
C GLU A 302 12.84 -14.41 11.97
N VAL A 303 13.76 -13.45 12.23
CA VAL A 303 13.95 -12.26 11.37
C VAL A 303 14.67 -12.71 10.09
N ASP A 304 13.89 -12.99 9.05
CA ASP A 304 14.39 -13.55 7.79
C ASP A 304 14.88 -12.49 6.79
N ASP A 305 14.52 -11.22 6.99
CA ASP A 305 14.94 -10.13 6.12
C ASP A 305 16.37 -9.65 6.47
N PRO A 306 17.32 -9.66 5.51
CA PRO A 306 18.71 -9.27 5.76
C PRO A 306 18.87 -7.78 6.09
N ASP A 307 17.97 -6.91 5.63
CA ASP A 307 18.00 -5.49 5.89
C ASP A 307 17.47 -5.20 7.31
N GLU A 308 16.41 -5.90 7.75
CA GLU A 308 15.93 -5.88 9.14
C GLU A 308 17.01 -6.39 10.11
N GLN A 309 17.70 -7.49 9.78
CA GLN A 309 18.81 -7.97 10.60
C GLN A 309 19.96 -6.96 10.64
N SER A 310 20.25 -6.28 9.52
CA SER A 310 21.27 -5.22 9.48
C SER A 310 20.89 -4.00 10.32
N LEU A 311 19.59 -3.67 10.40
CA LEU A 311 19.07 -2.64 11.29
C LEU A 311 19.28 -3.03 12.76
N ILE A 312 18.97 -4.27 13.14
CA ILE A 312 19.21 -4.81 14.49
C ILE A 312 20.69 -4.70 14.86
N ASP A 313 21.58 -5.19 13.99
CA ASP A 313 23.03 -5.13 14.21
C ASP A 313 23.54 -3.69 14.38
N LEU A 314 22.98 -2.74 13.62
CA LEU A 314 23.30 -1.33 13.73
C LEU A 314 22.79 -0.71 15.04
N ALA A 315 21.56 -1.04 15.44
CA ALA A 315 20.95 -0.56 16.67
C ALA A 315 21.66 -1.08 17.92
N ASP A 316 22.20 -2.30 17.87
CA ASP A 316 23.01 -2.87 18.95
C ASP A 316 24.34 -2.12 19.18
N ALA A 317 24.78 -1.34 18.20
CA ALA A 317 25.95 -0.47 18.32
C ALA A 317 25.63 0.93 18.89
N VAL A 318 24.35 1.23 19.20
CA VAL A 318 23.94 2.48 19.86
C VAL A 318 24.62 2.58 21.23
N PRO A 319 25.22 3.73 21.59
CA PRO A 319 25.84 3.89 22.91
C PRO A 319 24.83 3.78 24.06
N GLU A 320 25.09 2.91 25.05
CA GLU A 320 24.22 2.76 26.23
C GLU A 320 23.99 4.06 27.01
N GLN A 321 24.95 5.00 26.97
CA GLN A 321 24.87 6.27 27.69
C GLN A 321 25.26 7.45 26.80
N LEU A 322 24.48 8.52 26.88
CA LEU A 322 24.76 9.78 26.20
C LEU A 322 25.84 10.59 26.93
N ASP A 323 27.04 10.71 26.34
CA ASP A 323 28.06 11.66 26.81
C ASP A 323 27.67 13.10 26.44
N ALA A 324 26.84 13.70 27.29
CA ALA A 324 26.34 15.06 27.12
C ALA A 324 27.48 16.09 27.00
N LYS A 325 28.62 15.90 27.68
CA LYS A 325 29.74 16.84 27.60
C LYS A 325 30.37 16.84 26.22
N THR A 326 30.59 15.66 25.65
CA THR A 326 31.11 15.54 24.29
C THR A 326 30.10 16.06 23.27
N LEU A 327 28.82 15.71 23.39
CA LEU A 327 27.74 16.24 22.55
C LEU A 327 27.75 17.77 22.52
N HIS A 328 27.75 18.43 23.69
CA HIS A 328 27.76 19.89 23.77
C HIS A 328 29.04 20.54 23.23
N SER A 329 30.16 19.79 23.13
CA SER A 329 31.38 20.29 22.48
C SER A 329 31.31 20.27 20.94
N LEU A 330 30.34 19.53 20.38
CA LEU A 330 30.14 19.35 18.94
C LEU A 330 29.05 20.28 18.37
N TYR A 331 28.36 21.01 19.24
CA TYR A 331 27.31 21.95 18.88
C TYR A 331 27.53 23.31 19.53
N LYS A 332 27.11 24.36 18.81
CA LYS A 332 26.93 25.69 19.36
C LYS A 332 25.43 25.87 19.60
N VAL A 333 25.04 26.01 20.87
CA VAL A 333 23.66 26.26 21.27
C VAL A 333 23.57 27.69 21.79
N GLU A 334 22.80 28.53 21.10
CA GLU A 334 22.52 29.91 21.52
C GLU A 334 21.03 30.04 21.83
N SER A 335 20.69 30.44 23.06
CA SER A 335 19.30 30.72 23.44
C SER A 335 19.02 32.22 23.32
N SER A 336 17.91 32.56 22.69
CA SER A 336 17.40 33.93 22.61
C SER A 336 16.02 34.00 23.26
N SER A 337 15.85 34.92 24.21
CA SER A 337 14.52 35.22 24.75
C SER A 337 13.75 36.10 23.76
N GLN A 338 12.62 35.61 23.28
CA GLN A 338 11.69 36.30 22.41
C GLN A 338 10.36 36.51 23.15
N VAL A 339 9.54 37.45 22.67
CA VAL A 339 8.17 37.61 23.17
C VAL A 339 7.22 37.17 22.07
N GLU A 340 6.53 36.07 22.31
CA GLU A 340 5.54 35.49 21.41
C GLU A 340 4.19 35.54 22.11
N ASP A 341 3.20 36.17 21.47
CA ASP A 341 1.84 36.35 22.01
C ASP A 341 1.79 36.91 23.46
N GLY A 342 2.77 37.76 23.80
CA GLY A 342 2.87 38.39 25.12
C GLY A 342 3.56 37.53 26.20
N VAL A 343 3.99 36.31 25.86
CA VAL A 343 4.75 35.41 26.74
C VAL A 343 6.23 35.45 26.36
N ARG A 344 7.10 35.52 27.37
CA ARG A 344 8.54 35.40 27.14
C ARG A 344 8.88 33.92 26.92
N VAL A 345 9.43 33.61 25.75
CA VAL A 345 9.85 32.27 25.34
C VAL A 345 11.34 32.26 25.03
N ASP A 346 12.03 31.21 25.43
CA ASP A 346 13.43 31.01 25.04
C ASP A 346 13.47 30.08 23.84
N VAL A 347 14.05 30.56 22.74
CA VAL A 347 14.23 29.81 21.49
C VAL A 347 15.72 29.47 21.36
N ALA A 348 16.02 28.18 21.24
CA ALA A 348 17.38 27.71 21.00
C ALA A 348 17.70 27.74 19.50
N ARG A 349 18.95 28.06 19.20
CA ARG A 349 19.56 27.87 17.89
C ARG A 349 20.68 26.88 18.02
N VAL A 350 20.50 25.70 17.44
CA VAL A 350 21.43 24.58 17.51
C VAL A 350 22.17 24.46 16.19
N GLU A 351 23.49 24.70 16.20
CA GLU A 351 24.32 24.60 14.99
C GLU A 351 25.53 23.69 15.22
N PRO A 352 25.85 22.77 14.28
CA PRO A 352 27.02 21.92 14.41
C PRO A 352 28.29 22.77 14.32
N VAL A 353 29.27 22.52 15.18
CA VAL A 353 30.62 23.09 15.01
C VAL A 353 31.29 22.47 13.78
N GLN A 354 32.35 23.11 13.28
CA GLN A 354 33.05 22.67 12.06
C GLN A 354 33.38 21.17 12.04
N LYS A 355 33.84 20.60 13.16
CA LYS A 355 34.14 19.17 13.30
C LYS A 355 32.93 18.28 13.02
N MET A 356 31.75 18.65 13.51
CA MET A 356 30.50 17.93 13.26
C MET A 356 30.00 18.17 11.84
N ALA A 357 30.07 19.41 11.34
CA ALA A 357 29.70 19.73 9.96
C ALA A 357 30.55 18.95 8.92
N ASP A 358 31.85 18.77 9.18
CA ASP A 358 32.74 17.94 8.36
C ASP A 358 32.41 16.45 8.44
N LEU A 359 31.90 15.97 9.58
CA LEU A 359 31.41 14.60 9.71
C LEU A 359 30.12 14.40 8.92
N ASN A 360 29.15 15.32 9.04
CA ASN A 360 27.88 15.27 8.31
C ASN A 360 28.11 15.26 6.79
N ARG A 361 29.02 16.10 6.28
CA ARG A 361 29.39 16.09 4.85
C ARG A 361 29.99 14.76 4.40
N ARG A 362 30.77 14.08 5.25
CA ARG A 362 31.35 12.77 4.91
C ARG A 362 30.28 11.69 4.89
N TRP A 363 29.36 11.72 5.84
CA TRP A 363 28.19 10.85 5.86
C TRP A 363 27.33 11.02 4.60
N GLN A 364 26.84 12.23 4.33
CA GLN A 364 25.96 12.54 3.18
C GLN A 364 26.60 12.22 1.82
N LYS A 365 27.93 12.27 1.72
CA LYS A 365 28.65 11.89 0.49
C LYS A 365 28.68 10.37 0.27
N THR A 366 28.62 9.60 1.36
CA THR A 366 28.74 8.14 1.34
C THR A 366 27.37 7.47 1.31
N PHE A 367 26.44 8.00 2.11
CA PHE A 367 25.08 7.51 2.28
C PHE A 367 24.12 8.63 1.87
N ALA A 368 23.84 8.73 0.58
CA ALA A 368 22.95 9.77 0.08
C ALA A 368 21.51 9.40 0.45
N VAL A 369 20.84 10.27 1.21
CA VAL A 369 19.42 10.15 1.56
C VAL A 369 18.67 11.38 1.03
N GLY A 370 17.58 11.15 0.29
CA GLY A 370 16.69 12.22 -0.14
C GLY A 370 15.81 12.66 1.03
N LYS A 371 16.04 13.87 1.56
CA LYS A 371 15.26 14.37 2.70
C LYS A 371 13.81 14.67 2.27
N PRO A 372 12.78 14.26 3.04
CA PRO A 372 11.40 14.51 2.69
C PRO A 372 11.04 15.99 2.80
N GLU A 373 10.02 16.40 2.04
CA GLU A 373 9.49 17.76 2.07
C GLU A 373 8.62 17.99 3.31
N MET A 374 8.49 19.25 3.73
CA MET A 374 7.58 19.64 4.83
C MET A 374 7.71 18.73 6.05
N THR A 375 6.61 18.24 6.62
CA THR A 375 6.54 17.38 7.81
C THR A 375 6.41 15.89 7.48
N TRP A 376 6.66 15.49 6.23
CA TRP A 376 6.58 14.10 5.79
C TRP A 376 7.81 13.30 6.25
N PHE A 377 7.67 11.98 6.28
CA PHE A 377 8.73 11.03 6.68
C PHE A 377 9.31 10.21 5.52
N ASN A 378 8.71 10.27 4.34
CA ASN A 378 9.03 9.45 3.16
C ASN A 378 10.25 9.93 2.36
N GLY A 379 11.43 9.93 3.01
CA GLY A 379 12.69 10.19 2.33
C GLY A 379 13.10 9.08 1.35
N ASP A 380 14.00 9.40 0.41
CA ASP A 380 14.65 8.41 -0.46
C ASP A 380 15.80 7.76 0.31
N VAL A 381 15.53 6.63 0.96
CA VAL A 381 16.44 5.93 1.89
C VAL A 381 16.99 4.60 1.35
N ASP A 382 16.59 4.15 0.16
CA ASP A 382 16.96 2.83 -0.38
C ASP A 382 18.46 2.58 -0.39
N HIS A 383 19.24 3.60 -0.78
CA HIS A 383 20.70 3.49 -0.80
C HIS A 383 21.28 3.27 0.60
N LEU A 384 20.66 3.84 1.63
CA LEU A 384 21.09 3.62 3.02
C LEU A 384 20.60 2.27 3.56
N ILE A 385 19.41 1.80 3.16
CA ILE A 385 18.92 0.44 3.48
C ILE A 385 19.95 -0.60 3.00
N GLU A 386 20.31 -0.55 1.71
CA GLU A 386 21.29 -1.49 1.12
C GLU A 386 22.70 -1.35 1.72
N ALA A 387 23.01 -0.21 2.35
CA ALA A 387 24.32 0.12 2.90
C ALA A 387 24.37 0.17 4.43
N LEU A 388 23.39 -0.43 5.12
CA LEU A 388 23.34 -0.51 6.59
C LEU A 388 24.63 -1.14 7.19
N PRO A 389 25.22 -2.22 6.63
CA PRO A 389 26.50 -2.76 7.11
C PRO A 389 27.64 -1.74 7.01
N GLU A 390 27.76 -1.02 5.90
CA GLU A 390 28.77 0.02 5.71
C GLU A 390 28.52 1.24 6.61
N ALA A 391 27.25 1.58 6.88
CA ALA A 391 26.87 2.62 7.83
C ALA A 391 27.29 2.24 9.25
N LEU A 392 27.09 0.99 9.67
CA LEU A 392 27.60 0.47 10.94
C LEU A 392 29.13 0.58 11.01
N GLU A 393 29.86 0.18 9.97
CA GLU A 393 31.31 0.35 9.93
C GLU A 393 31.73 1.83 10.05
N PHE A 394 30.97 2.74 9.43
CA PHE A 394 31.23 4.18 9.53
C PHE A 394 31.04 4.68 10.96
N LEU A 395 29.95 4.28 11.63
CA LEU A 395 29.64 4.65 13.01
C LEU A 395 30.71 4.13 13.98
N GLN A 396 31.19 2.91 13.79
CA GLN A 396 32.30 2.34 14.56
C GLN A 396 33.62 3.12 14.36
N LYS A 397 33.94 3.50 13.12
CA LYS A 397 35.15 4.32 12.80
C LYS A 397 35.01 5.77 13.27
N HIS A 398 33.79 6.27 13.39
CA HIS A 398 33.47 7.65 13.75
C HIS A 398 32.40 7.74 14.84
N PRO A 399 32.71 7.39 16.11
CA PRO A 399 31.70 7.33 17.19
C PRO A 399 30.96 8.64 17.47
N TYR A 400 31.51 9.79 17.08
CA TYR A 400 30.82 11.08 17.19
C TYR A 400 29.61 11.20 16.26
N ALA A 401 29.46 10.32 15.26
CA ALA A 401 28.31 10.31 14.36
C ALA A 401 27.00 9.98 15.10
N TRP A 402 27.07 9.24 16.21
CA TRP A 402 25.95 9.02 17.12
C TRP A 402 25.43 10.30 17.79
N PHE A 403 26.14 11.42 17.70
CA PHE A 403 25.67 12.73 18.17
C PHE A 403 25.11 13.59 17.03
N SER A 404 25.18 13.14 15.79
CA SER A 404 24.80 13.94 14.64
C SER A 404 23.30 13.87 14.38
N ALA A 405 22.63 15.01 14.50
CA ALA A 405 21.24 15.18 14.09
C ALA A 405 20.97 14.71 12.65
N GLU A 406 21.90 14.91 11.72
CA GLU A 406 21.72 14.51 10.31
C GLU A 406 21.79 12.98 10.14
N VAL A 407 22.72 12.34 10.84
CA VAL A 407 22.92 10.88 10.77
C VAL A 407 21.77 10.15 11.45
N LEU A 408 21.37 10.58 12.65
CA LEU A 408 20.27 9.97 13.39
C LEU A 408 18.94 10.10 12.65
N ASP A 409 18.73 11.23 11.99
CA ASP A 409 17.56 11.47 11.15
C ASP A 409 17.53 10.54 9.92
N ASP A 410 18.67 10.36 9.24
CA ASP A 410 18.79 9.39 8.13
C ASP A 410 18.53 7.96 8.61
N LEU A 411 19.15 7.55 9.72
CA LEU A 411 18.99 6.21 10.29
C LEU A 411 17.55 5.93 10.74
N LEU A 412 16.86 6.92 11.32
CA LEU A 412 15.47 6.75 11.76
C LEU A 412 14.49 6.73 10.60
N MET A 413 14.70 7.52 9.54
CA MET A 413 13.90 7.38 8.32
C MET A 413 14.10 6.01 7.68
N THR A 414 15.34 5.49 7.69
CA THR A 414 15.63 4.12 7.25
C THR A 414 14.94 3.08 8.13
N ALA A 415 14.99 3.23 9.45
CA ALA A 415 14.31 2.32 10.38
C ALA A 415 12.78 2.34 10.15
N LEU A 416 12.18 3.52 10.01
CA LEU A 416 10.75 3.65 9.73
C LEU A 416 10.36 3.03 8.38
N ALA A 417 11.23 3.10 7.37
CA ALA A 417 10.97 2.47 6.07
C ALA A 417 11.06 0.92 6.10
N LEU A 418 11.68 0.36 7.13
CA LEU A 418 11.81 -1.08 7.38
C LEU A 418 10.81 -1.59 8.43
N CYS A 419 9.99 -0.71 9.02
CA CYS A 419 9.03 -1.07 10.07
C CYS A 419 7.60 -0.74 9.63
N ASP A 420 6.67 -1.59 10.07
CA ASP A 420 5.22 -1.42 10.01
C ASP A 420 4.56 -1.99 11.28
N ASP A 421 3.24 -1.93 11.34
CA ASP A 421 2.45 -2.43 12.48
C ASP A 421 2.56 -3.96 12.66
N GLU A 422 3.02 -4.68 11.63
CA GLU A 422 3.16 -6.13 11.62
C GLU A 422 4.59 -6.58 11.89
N SER A 423 5.56 -5.67 11.95
CA SER A 423 7.00 -6.01 12.05
C SER A 423 7.36 -6.78 13.32
N PRO A 424 8.32 -7.73 13.27
CA PRO A 424 8.76 -8.49 14.46
C PRO A 424 9.22 -7.58 15.61
N THR A 425 8.96 -7.95 16.87
CA THR A 425 9.37 -7.14 18.02
C THR A 425 10.87 -6.83 18.06
N PRO A 426 11.81 -7.75 17.72
CA PRO A 426 13.24 -7.42 17.68
C PRO A 426 13.59 -6.26 16.74
N VAL A 427 12.86 -6.13 15.62
CA VAL A 427 13.05 -5.05 14.64
C VAL A 427 12.53 -3.73 15.19
N LEU A 428 11.32 -3.74 15.75
CA LEU A 428 10.73 -2.56 16.39
C LEU A 428 11.53 -2.10 17.62
N ASP A 429 12.04 -3.02 18.42
CA ASP A 429 12.94 -2.74 19.54
C ASP A 429 14.24 -2.09 19.05
N ALA A 430 14.81 -2.55 17.94
CA ALA A 430 16.00 -1.96 17.34
C ALA A 430 15.73 -0.52 16.86
N ALA A 431 14.62 -0.29 16.17
CA ALA A 431 14.18 1.04 15.77
C ALA A 431 13.94 1.95 16.98
N GLN A 432 13.31 1.43 18.05
CA GLN A 432 13.06 2.15 19.29
C GLN A 432 14.36 2.52 20.01
N ARG A 433 15.35 1.63 20.06
CA ARG A 433 16.69 1.95 20.62
C ARG A 433 17.35 3.12 19.92
N LEU A 434 17.25 3.19 18.59
CA LEU A 434 17.73 4.33 17.80
C LEU A 434 16.94 5.60 18.12
N ALA A 435 15.62 5.49 18.23
CA ALA A 435 14.71 6.60 18.50
C ALA A 435 14.97 7.21 19.88
N ASP A 436 15.08 6.38 20.91
CA ASP A 436 15.38 6.79 22.28
C ASP A 436 16.70 7.56 22.37
N HIS A 437 17.73 7.07 21.69
CA HIS A 437 19.03 7.74 21.64
C HIS A 437 18.94 9.08 20.90
N ALA A 438 18.21 9.15 19.79
CA ALA A 438 18.02 10.41 19.05
C ALA A 438 17.20 11.43 19.85
N VAL A 439 16.16 10.99 20.56
CA VAL A 439 15.37 11.83 21.46
C VAL A 439 16.22 12.30 22.64
N ALA A 440 17.11 11.46 23.18
CA ALA A 440 18.06 11.88 24.22
C ALA A 440 19.04 12.96 23.72
N VAL A 441 19.55 12.85 22.49
CA VAL A 441 20.36 13.88 21.84
C VAL A 441 19.57 15.19 21.70
N LEU A 442 18.33 15.12 21.18
CA LEU A 442 17.45 16.29 21.05
C LEU A 442 17.20 16.97 22.41
N ARG A 443 16.82 16.20 23.45
CA ARG A 443 16.55 16.74 24.79
C ARG A 443 17.78 17.43 25.38
N SER A 444 18.95 16.81 25.20
CA SER A 444 20.22 17.33 25.70
C SER A 444 20.61 18.66 25.01
N LEU A 445 20.41 18.77 23.70
CA LEU A 445 20.72 20.00 22.94
C LEU A 445 19.69 21.12 23.15
N ALA A 446 18.41 20.79 23.25
CA ALA A 446 17.33 21.76 23.39
C ALA A 446 17.24 22.32 24.82
N GLY A 447 17.42 21.47 25.84
CA GLY A 447 17.08 21.83 27.22
C GLY A 447 15.60 22.21 27.34
N ASP A 448 15.33 23.33 28.01
CA ASP A 448 13.98 23.88 28.18
C ASP A 448 13.58 24.87 27.07
N ALA A 449 14.45 25.09 26.07
CA ALA A 449 14.21 26.07 25.01
C ALA A 449 13.47 25.46 23.82
N GLN A 450 12.68 26.28 23.14
CA GLN A 450 11.93 25.87 21.96
C GLN A 450 12.83 25.67 20.73
N LEU A 451 12.44 24.72 19.89
CA LEU A 451 13.00 24.43 18.58
C LEU A 451 11.90 24.63 17.53
N HIS A 452 11.96 25.73 16.79
CA HIS A 452 10.99 26.01 15.73
C HIS A 452 11.28 25.23 14.44
N TRP A 453 10.25 24.61 13.86
CA TRP A 453 10.32 23.85 12.60
C TRP A 453 10.77 24.69 11.38
N SER A 454 10.47 25.99 11.42
CA SER A 454 10.82 26.94 10.36
C SER A 454 12.33 27.12 10.20
N VAL A 455 13.13 26.78 11.23
CA VAL A 455 14.58 26.80 11.19
C VAL A 455 15.08 25.47 10.61
N PRO A 456 15.72 25.46 9.43
CA PRO A 456 16.10 24.21 8.75
C PRO A 456 16.98 23.27 9.60
N GLY A 457 17.89 23.82 10.41
CA GLY A 457 18.78 23.03 11.27
C GLY A 457 18.10 22.30 12.43
N HIS A 458 16.84 22.63 12.76
CA HIS A 458 16.08 21.93 13.80
C HIS A 458 15.29 20.74 13.26
N ARG A 459 15.01 20.71 11.94
CA ARG A 459 14.13 19.71 11.32
C ARG A 459 14.63 18.27 11.53
N PRO A 460 15.93 17.94 11.39
CA PRO A 460 16.39 16.58 11.63
C PRO A 460 16.08 16.10 13.06
N LEU A 461 16.35 16.92 14.07
CA LEU A 461 16.05 16.58 15.47
C LEU A 461 14.54 16.43 15.72
N LEU A 462 13.74 17.38 15.23
CA LEU A 462 12.29 17.35 15.39
C LEU A 462 11.64 16.18 14.63
N ARG A 463 12.22 15.76 13.49
CA ARG A 463 11.78 14.59 12.75
C ARG A 463 12.18 13.29 13.45
N CYS A 464 13.35 13.20 14.07
CA CYS A 464 13.68 12.07 14.95
C CYS A 464 12.61 11.88 16.04
N LEU A 465 12.16 12.97 16.68
CA LEU A 465 11.08 12.92 17.66
C LEU A 465 9.73 12.50 17.05
N ALA A 466 9.45 12.95 15.82
CA ALA A 466 8.24 12.55 15.11
C ALA A 466 8.24 11.05 14.78
N ILE A 467 9.36 10.52 14.30
CA ILE A 467 9.52 9.09 14.01
C ILE A 467 9.45 8.26 15.30
N ALA A 468 10.01 8.76 16.41
CA ALA A 468 9.89 8.10 17.71
C ALA A 468 8.42 7.94 18.17
N LEU A 469 7.57 8.91 17.82
CA LEU A 469 6.14 8.83 18.09
C LEU A 469 5.46 7.78 17.19
N GLU A 470 5.77 7.73 15.90
CA GLU A 470 5.24 6.70 14.99
C GLU A 470 5.61 5.29 15.47
N LEU A 471 6.87 5.07 15.86
CA LEU A 471 7.34 3.78 16.40
C LEU A 471 6.65 3.39 17.70
N ALA A 472 6.35 4.36 18.58
CA ALA A 472 5.58 4.11 19.78
C ALA A 472 4.12 3.72 19.45
N GLN A 473 3.53 4.30 18.39
CA GLN A 473 2.18 3.95 17.93
C GLN A 473 2.13 2.54 17.33
N MET A 474 3.11 2.15 16.50
CA MET A 474 3.25 0.79 15.96
C MET A 474 3.33 -0.27 17.07
N GLN A 475 3.95 0.09 18.20
CA GLN A 475 4.09 -0.79 19.37
C GLN A 475 2.93 -0.68 20.37
N ILE A 476 1.96 0.20 20.13
CA ILE A 476 0.85 0.50 21.05
C ILE A 476 1.40 0.92 22.44
N ASP A 477 2.55 1.60 22.46
CA ASP A 477 3.15 2.15 23.67
C ASP A 477 2.62 3.58 23.92
N GLU A 478 1.44 3.64 24.55
CA GLU A 478 0.79 4.91 24.91
C GLU A 478 1.66 5.79 25.82
N GLU A 479 2.51 5.20 26.67
CA GLU A 479 3.37 5.97 27.57
C GLU A 479 4.44 6.71 26.78
N SER A 480 5.17 6.01 25.91
CA SER A 480 6.18 6.62 25.05
C SER A 480 5.56 7.61 24.05
N ALA A 481 4.39 7.31 23.49
CA ALA A 481 3.66 8.24 22.63
C ALA A 481 3.29 9.53 23.39
N LEU A 482 2.79 9.42 24.62
CA LEU A 482 2.46 10.57 25.47
C LEU A 482 3.70 11.42 25.79
N GLN A 483 4.83 10.78 26.09
CA GLN A 483 6.10 11.46 26.36
C GLN A 483 6.60 12.20 25.12
N CYS A 484 6.53 11.60 23.94
CA CYS A 484 6.94 12.21 22.68
C CYS A 484 6.06 13.41 22.33
N LEU A 485 4.74 13.27 22.43
CA LEU A 485 3.78 14.36 22.19
C LEU A 485 3.98 15.55 23.12
N THR A 486 4.15 15.26 24.42
CA THR A 486 4.36 16.30 25.44
C THR A 486 5.65 17.06 25.17
N LEU A 487 6.74 16.35 24.89
CA LEU A 487 8.02 16.96 24.53
C LEU A 487 7.92 17.75 23.23
N GLY A 488 7.25 17.18 22.23
CA GLY A 488 7.05 17.78 20.92
C GLY A 488 6.39 19.14 20.97
N LEU A 489 5.33 19.27 21.77
CA LEU A 489 4.63 20.55 21.96
C LEU A 489 5.37 21.52 22.87
N ALA A 490 6.16 21.04 23.83
CA ALA A 490 7.03 21.89 24.63
C ALA A 490 8.12 22.54 23.76
N LEU A 491 8.71 21.76 22.84
CA LEU A 491 9.78 22.24 21.95
C LEU A 491 9.25 23.00 20.74
N ASN A 492 8.17 22.52 20.11
CA ASN A 492 7.59 23.11 18.91
C ASN A 492 6.09 23.44 19.11
N PRO A 493 5.77 24.52 19.86
CA PRO A 493 4.39 24.87 20.19
C PRO A 493 3.54 25.32 19.00
N HIS A 494 4.16 25.58 17.84
CA HIS A 494 3.45 25.85 16.58
C HIS A 494 2.85 24.58 15.96
N ASP A 495 3.18 23.41 16.50
CA ASP A 495 2.52 22.14 16.22
C ASP A 495 2.41 21.82 14.73
N ASN A 496 3.54 21.89 14.02
CA ASN A 496 3.57 21.64 12.59
C ASN A 496 3.08 20.23 12.21
N HIS A 497 3.19 19.26 13.13
CA HIS A 497 2.76 17.87 12.93
C HIS A 497 1.33 17.58 13.44
N GLY A 498 0.61 18.55 14.01
CA GLY A 498 -0.78 18.38 14.43
C GLY A 498 -1.01 17.57 15.72
N TRP A 499 0.01 17.45 16.56
CA TRP A 499 0.06 16.67 17.79
C TRP A 499 -0.83 17.17 18.92
N ARG A 500 -1.26 18.45 18.92
CA ARG A 500 -2.18 18.97 19.97
C ARG A 500 -3.48 18.19 20.03
N THR A 501 -4.01 17.82 18.86
CA THR A 501 -5.26 17.06 18.76
C THR A 501 -5.11 15.66 19.33
N MET A 502 -3.99 15.00 19.00
CA MET A 502 -3.68 13.66 19.49
C MET A 502 -3.46 13.65 21.01
N LEU A 503 -2.64 14.57 21.52
CA LEU A 503 -2.36 14.69 22.94
C LEU A 503 -3.62 14.96 23.77
N ALA A 504 -4.48 15.88 23.31
CA ALA A 504 -5.75 16.14 23.99
C ALA A 504 -6.63 14.88 24.06
N THR A 505 -6.66 14.08 22.99
CA THR A 505 -7.46 12.85 22.92
C THR A 505 -6.91 11.77 23.86
N LEU A 506 -5.59 11.58 23.89
CA LEU A 506 -4.92 10.65 24.82
C LEU A 506 -5.15 11.02 26.29
N TRP A 507 -5.00 12.29 26.66
CA TRP A 507 -5.31 12.71 28.04
C TRP A 507 -6.78 12.47 28.41
N MET A 508 -7.72 12.73 27.51
CA MET A 508 -9.13 12.42 27.76
C MET A 508 -9.37 10.92 27.92
N ALA A 509 -8.70 10.07 27.13
CA ALA A 509 -8.77 8.62 27.27
C ALA A 509 -8.24 8.14 28.64
N GLN A 510 -7.20 8.79 29.17
CA GLN A 510 -6.67 8.56 30.52
C GLN A 510 -7.52 9.21 31.64
N GLY A 511 -8.57 9.96 31.29
CA GLY A 511 -9.42 10.68 32.23
C GLY A 511 -8.87 12.01 32.74
N ASP A 512 -7.74 12.49 32.20
CA ASP A 512 -7.19 13.81 32.52
C ASP A 512 -7.82 14.91 31.64
N TYR A 513 -9.10 15.14 31.87
CA TYR A 513 -9.87 16.17 31.15
C TYR A 513 -9.38 17.60 31.45
N GLN A 514 -8.71 17.82 32.59
CA GLN A 514 -8.19 19.13 32.94
C GLN A 514 -6.95 19.47 32.12
N ALA A 515 -6.01 18.54 31.96
CA ALA A 515 -4.84 18.74 31.09
C ALA A 515 -5.25 18.97 29.63
N ALA A 516 -6.24 18.22 29.14
CA ALA A 516 -6.80 18.41 27.80
C ALA A 516 -7.42 19.81 27.63
N LEU A 517 -8.21 20.27 28.61
CA LEU A 517 -8.81 21.59 28.59
C LEU A 517 -7.75 22.70 28.63
N ASP A 518 -6.77 22.60 29.53
CA ASP A 518 -5.67 23.56 29.66
C ASP A 518 -4.83 23.66 28.38
N LEU A 519 -4.65 22.55 27.65
CA LEU A 519 -4.04 22.58 26.32
C LEU A 519 -4.88 23.33 25.31
N MET A 520 -6.17 23.00 25.20
CA MET A 520 -7.05 23.70 24.25
C MET A 520 -7.16 25.20 24.57
N ASP A 521 -7.16 25.59 25.84
CA ASP A 521 -7.24 26.99 26.28
C ASP A 521 -5.96 27.79 25.95
N ARG A 522 -4.80 27.14 25.81
CA ARG A 522 -3.59 27.78 25.24
C ARG A 522 -3.73 28.10 23.75
N TYR A 523 -4.64 27.43 23.06
CA TYR A 523 -4.84 27.56 21.61
C TYR A 523 -6.32 27.77 21.24
N PRO A 524 -6.94 28.89 21.66
CA PRO A 524 -8.38 29.13 21.48
C PRO A 524 -8.81 29.37 20.03
N GLN A 525 -7.87 29.39 19.08
CA GLN A 525 -8.14 29.59 17.66
C GLN A 525 -7.84 28.34 16.81
N ASP A 526 -7.72 27.18 17.46
CA ASP A 526 -7.47 25.92 16.77
C ASP A 526 -8.65 25.53 15.86
N MET A 527 -8.29 24.83 14.79
CA MET A 527 -9.24 24.36 13.79
C MET A 527 -10.19 23.31 14.40
N PRO A 528 -11.43 23.19 13.90
CA PRO A 528 -12.31 22.12 14.33
C PRO A 528 -11.66 20.74 14.08
N PRO A 529 -11.99 19.73 14.90
CA PRO A 529 -13.05 19.72 15.90
C PRO A 529 -12.59 20.04 17.34
N ALA A 530 -11.58 20.91 17.53
CA ALA A 530 -11.10 21.32 18.86
C ALA A 530 -12.22 21.70 19.85
N GLU A 531 -13.20 22.51 19.42
CA GLU A 531 -14.33 22.90 20.28
C GLU A 531 -15.23 21.73 20.68
N HIS A 532 -15.34 20.67 19.86
CA HIS A 532 -16.09 19.47 20.24
C HIS A 532 -15.36 18.73 21.36
N ARG A 533 -14.03 18.63 21.30
CA ARG A 533 -13.20 18.08 22.38
C ARG A 533 -13.28 18.94 23.65
N ARG A 534 -13.28 20.28 23.51
CA ARG A 534 -13.48 21.21 24.64
C ARG A 534 -14.81 20.97 25.33
N ALA A 535 -15.90 20.81 24.58
CA ALA A 535 -17.20 20.48 25.16
C ALA A 535 -17.19 19.13 25.91
N LEU A 536 -16.52 18.10 25.37
CA LEU A 536 -16.37 16.81 26.05
C LEU A 536 -15.57 16.94 27.36
N ALA A 537 -14.45 17.67 27.34
CA ALA A 537 -13.64 17.91 28.53
C ALA A 537 -14.42 18.68 29.61
N LEU A 538 -15.11 19.76 29.23
CA LEU A 538 -15.95 20.55 30.15
C LEU A 538 -17.10 19.71 30.73
N PHE A 539 -17.70 18.82 29.95
CA PHE A 539 -18.75 17.92 30.43
C PHE A 539 -18.23 17.01 31.55
N ASN A 540 -17.05 16.40 31.35
CA ASN A 540 -16.43 15.49 32.32
C ASN A 540 -15.82 16.21 33.54
N LEU A 541 -15.64 17.53 33.47
CA LEU A 541 -15.25 18.39 34.60
C LEU A 541 -16.47 18.96 35.35
N ASP A 542 -17.67 18.41 35.15
CA ASP A 542 -18.94 18.87 35.72
C ASP A 542 -19.33 20.32 35.37
N ARG A 543 -18.78 20.87 34.28
CA ARG A 543 -19.04 22.23 33.77
C ARG A 543 -20.05 22.24 32.64
N GLN A 544 -21.17 21.54 32.82
CA GLN A 544 -22.16 21.25 31.76
C GLN A 544 -22.74 22.51 31.08
N SER A 545 -22.94 23.61 31.81
CA SER A 545 -23.45 24.86 31.21
C SER A 545 -22.47 25.47 30.21
N GLU A 546 -21.17 25.38 30.50
CA GLU A 546 -20.12 25.86 29.59
C GLU A 546 -19.95 24.88 28.42
N ALA A 547 -19.97 23.58 28.70
CA ALA A 547 -19.95 22.54 27.67
C ALA A 547 -21.09 22.71 26.66
N GLU A 548 -22.31 22.98 27.13
CA GLU A 548 -23.47 23.23 26.25
C GLU A 548 -23.26 24.46 25.37
N ALA A 549 -22.75 25.56 25.93
CA ALA A 549 -22.51 26.79 25.18
C ALA A 549 -21.48 26.55 24.05
N VAL A 550 -20.34 25.94 24.39
CA VAL A 550 -19.26 25.60 23.44
C VAL A 550 -19.78 24.65 22.35
N LEU A 551 -20.50 23.60 22.73
CA LEU A 551 -21.02 22.62 21.77
C LEU A 551 -22.06 23.23 20.83
N ARG A 552 -22.94 24.11 21.32
CA ARG A 552 -23.93 24.81 20.49
C ARG A 552 -23.25 25.72 19.46
N GLU A 553 -22.22 26.44 19.88
CA GLU A 553 -21.43 27.30 18.97
C GLU A 553 -20.71 26.46 17.91
N ALA A 554 -19.97 25.44 18.34
CA ALA A 554 -19.26 24.52 17.44
C ALA A 554 -20.21 23.86 16.44
N HIS A 555 -21.36 23.36 16.91
CA HIS A 555 -22.36 22.72 16.05
C HIS A 555 -23.00 23.68 15.04
N SER A 556 -23.12 24.97 15.39
CA SER A 556 -23.69 25.97 14.48
C SER A 556 -22.82 26.19 13.23
N VAL A 557 -21.50 26.01 13.37
CA VAL A 557 -20.51 26.19 12.30
C VAL A 557 -20.20 24.86 11.61
N TYR A 558 -19.94 23.80 12.39
CA TYR A 558 -19.53 22.48 11.89
C TYR A 558 -20.47 21.36 12.37
N PRO A 559 -21.74 21.34 11.91
CA PRO A 559 -22.75 20.42 12.42
C PRO A 559 -22.46 18.93 12.12
N ARG A 560 -21.57 18.64 11.16
CA ARG A 560 -21.27 17.27 10.71
C ARG A 560 -20.51 16.46 11.77
N TYR A 561 -19.58 17.07 12.51
CA TYR A 561 -18.82 16.38 13.57
C TYR A 561 -19.74 15.76 14.62
N PHE A 562 -20.64 16.54 15.21
CA PHE A 562 -21.60 15.97 16.18
C PHE A 562 -22.55 14.96 15.52
N LYS A 563 -23.02 15.21 14.29
CA LYS A 563 -23.90 14.27 13.58
C LYS A 563 -23.23 12.92 13.33
N ALA A 564 -21.93 12.91 13.05
CA ALA A 564 -21.16 11.69 12.86
C ALA A 564 -21.05 10.87 14.15
N LEU A 565 -21.16 11.47 15.34
CA LEU A 565 -21.16 10.73 16.62
C LEU A 565 -22.49 9.99 16.90
N LEU A 566 -23.60 10.49 16.35
CA LEU A 566 -24.96 10.00 16.64
C LEU A 566 -25.22 8.55 16.24
N PRO A 567 -24.94 8.10 15.01
CA PRO A 567 -25.22 6.72 14.63
C PRO A 567 -24.35 5.76 15.44
N ASN A 568 -24.88 4.58 15.76
CA ASN A 568 -24.05 3.52 16.35
C ASN A 568 -23.04 2.98 15.34
N VAL A 569 -23.44 2.87 14.08
CA VAL A 569 -22.63 2.33 12.99
C VAL A 569 -22.63 3.31 11.82
N MET A 570 -21.47 3.57 11.23
CA MET A 570 -21.31 4.53 10.13
C MET A 570 -20.24 4.05 9.15
N ASP A 571 -20.63 3.92 7.89
CA ASP A 571 -19.71 3.60 6.80
C ASP A 571 -18.69 4.72 6.60
N ALA A 572 -17.51 4.35 6.13
CA ALA A 572 -16.53 5.31 5.65
C ALA A 572 -17.11 6.10 4.46
N PRO A 573 -17.03 7.45 4.48
CA PRO A 573 -17.37 8.24 3.31
C PRO A 573 -16.35 7.99 2.20
N PRO A 574 -16.73 8.12 0.91
CA PRO A 574 -15.76 8.05 -0.18
C PRO A 574 -14.73 9.17 -0.01
N SER A 575 -13.44 8.86 -0.24
CA SER A 575 -12.39 9.87 -0.19
C SER A 575 -12.61 10.91 -1.30
N GLU A 576 -12.62 12.20 -0.93
CA GLU A 576 -12.90 13.30 -1.87
C GLU A 576 -11.61 13.85 -2.52
N ASP A 577 -10.41 13.58 -1.97
CA ASP A 577 -9.10 14.05 -2.45
C ASP A 577 -7.94 13.21 -1.87
N GLU A 578 -7.03 12.73 -2.74
CA GLU A 578 -5.81 12.00 -2.36
C GLU A 578 -4.85 12.84 -1.48
N ARG A 579 -5.05 14.17 -1.40
CA ARG A 579 -4.18 15.11 -0.65
C ARG A 579 -4.73 15.51 0.73
N GLY A 580 -5.82 14.89 1.19
CA GLY A 580 -6.44 15.10 2.50
C GLY A 580 -7.91 15.50 2.42
N TYR A 581 -8.56 15.67 3.57
CA TYR A 581 -10.02 15.91 3.61
C TYR A 581 -10.43 17.38 3.73
N VAL A 582 -11.66 17.68 3.29
CA VAL A 582 -12.27 19.01 3.48
C VAL A 582 -12.61 19.22 4.96
N LEU A 583 -12.10 20.30 5.56
CA LEU A 583 -12.38 20.67 6.93
C LEU A 583 -13.90 20.82 7.19
N GLY A 584 -14.41 20.10 8.19
CA GLY A 584 -15.84 20.05 8.48
C GLY A 584 -16.69 19.30 7.45
N GLY A 585 -16.06 18.61 6.51
CA GLY A 585 -16.67 17.67 5.54
C GLY A 585 -17.14 16.36 6.18
N ASP A 586 -17.62 15.43 5.36
CA ASP A 586 -18.10 14.13 5.85
C ASP A 586 -16.92 13.24 6.30
N GLU A 587 -15.83 13.22 5.52
CA GLU A 587 -14.57 12.51 5.83
C GLU A 587 -13.93 13.04 7.12
N ALA A 588 -13.79 14.36 7.28
CA ALA A 588 -13.30 14.96 8.52
C ALA A 588 -14.13 14.55 9.76
N ALA A 589 -15.47 14.52 9.60
CA ALA A 589 -16.38 14.13 10.67
C ALA A 589 -16.31 12.63 11.00
N TRP A 590 -16.03 11.80 10.00
CA TRP A 590 -15.81 10.37 10.17
C TRP A 590 -14.51 10.10 10.94
N TYR A 591 -13.38 10.74 10.59
CA TYR A 591 -12.13 10.59 11.36
C TYR A 591 -12.28 11.03 12.83
N PHE A 592 -12.91 12.19 13.06
CA PHE A 592 -13.23 12.63 14.42
C PHE A 592 -14.08 11.62 15.20
N ARG A 593 -15.03 10.97 14.52
CA ARG A 593 -15.83 9.91 15.12
C ARG A 593 -14.97 8.73 15.52
N GLN A 594 -14.08 8.25 14.65
CA GLN A 594 -13.19 7.12 14.95
C GLN A 594 -12.36 7.41 16.20
N GLU A 595 -11.75 8.59 16.26
CA GLU A 595 -10.88 8.98 17.38
C GLU A 595 -11.63 9.17 18.70
N CYS A 596 -12.80 9.79 18.68
CA CYS A 596 -13.38 10.33 19.93
C CYS A 596 -14.70 9.68 20.35
N ARG A 597 -15.42 8.94 19.49
CA ARG A 597 -16.78 8.51 19.82
C ARG A 597 -16.84 7.65 21.08
N HIS A 598 -15.89 6.73 21.26
CA HIS A 598 -15.84 5.85 22.43
C HIS A 598 -15.83 6.68 23.73
N LEU A 599 -15.07 7.78 23.79
CA LEU A 599 -15.03 8.71 24.93
C LEU A 599 -16.39 9.38 25.17
N TRP A 600 -17.09 9.79 24.11
CA TRP A 600 -18.42 10.40 24.26
C TRP A 600 -19.47 9.41 24.76
N VAL A 601 -19.37 8.13 24.38
CA VAL A 601 -20.29 7.08 24.80
C VAL A 601 -20.00 6.68 26.24
N SER A 602 -18.76 6.33 26.57
CA SER A 602 -18.36 5.80 27.88
C SER A 602 -18.61 6.80 29.03
N THR A 603 -18.48 8.10 28.75
CA THR A 603 -18.71 9.18 29.74
C THR A 603 -20.18 9.58 29.87
N GLY A 604 -21.05 9.14 28.95
CA GLY A 604 -22.44 9.60 28.86
C GLY A 604 -22.61 10.99 28.22
N ALA A 605 -21.54 11.63 27.76
CA ALA A 605 -21.58 12.92 27.08
C ALA A 605 -22.44 12.88 25.80
N LEU A 606 -22.43 11.77 25.06
CA LEU A 606 -23.26 11.62 23.87
C LEU A 606 -24.76 11.68 24.21
N ALA A 607 -25.18 10.95 25.25
CA ALA A 607 -26.57 10.91 25.69
C ALA A 607 -27.04 12.28 26.21
N TRP A 608 -26.17 12.98 26.97
CA TRP A 608 -26.42 14.36 27.38
C TRP A 608 -26.58 15.30 26.18
N ALA A 609 -25.64 15.28 25.24
CA ALA A 609 -25.64 16.15 24.07
C ALA A 609 -26.84 15.90 23.13
N GLN A 610 -27.29 14.65 23.00
CA GLN A 610 -28.54 14.31 22.30
C GLN A 610 -29.76 15.01 22.94
N GLY A 611 -29.79 15.10 24.27
CA GLY A 611 -30.84 15.80 25.03
C GLY A 611 -30.93 17.31 24.74
N LEU A 612 -29.83 17.93 24.29
CA LEU A 612 -29.75 19.37 23.99
C LEU A 612 -30.54 19.79 22.74
N LYS A 613 -30.93 18.81 21.89
CA LYS A 613 -31.67 19.04 20.63
C LYS A 613 -31.05 20.14 19.78
N LEU A 614 -29.75 20.00 19.48
CA LEU A 614 -29.00 20.96 18.65
C LEU A 614 -29.72 21.13 17.30
N SER A 615 -29.95 22.39 16.88
CA SER A 615 -30.72 22.67 15.67
C SER A 615 -29.96 22.24 14.41
N SER A 616 -30.65 21.64 13.44
CA SER A 616 -30.10 21.41 12.10
C SER A 616 -30.06 22.72 11.31
N THR A 617 -29.23 23.69 11.73
CA THR A 617 -28.97 24.87 10.92
C THR A 617 -28.28 24.44 9.64
N LYS A 618 -28.78 24.92 8.49
CA LYS A 618 -28.05 24.79 7.22
C LYS A 618 -26.64 25.35 7.42
N PRO A 619 -25.59 24.71 6.89
CA PRO A 619 -24.24 25.24 7.01
C PRO A 619 -24.25 26.68 6.52
N ALA A 620 -23.77 27.61 7.35
CA ALA A 620 -23.51 28.96 6.88
C ALA A 620 -22.57 28.83 5.67
N LYS A 621 -22.94 29.42 4.53
CA LYS A 621 -22.05 29.48 3.37
C LYS A 621 -20.71 29.99 3.86
N VAL A 622 -19.67 29.17 3.78
CA VAL A 622 -18.30 29.62 3.93
C VAL A 622 -18.11 30.75 2.92
N THR A 623 -18.12 31.98 3.40
CA THR A 623 -17.87 33.16 2.57
C THR A 623 -16.42 33.05 2.11
N LYS A 624 -16.21 32.78 0.82
CA LYS A 624 -14.91 32.98 0.17
C LYS A 624 -14.35 34.32 0.63
N PRO A 625 -13.07 34.40 1.06
CA PRO A 625 -12.45 35.68 1.37
C PRO A 625 -12.59 36.61 0.17
N ALA A 626 -13.02 37.85 0.41
CA ALA A 626 -13.14 38.83 -0.65
C ALA A 626 -11.76 39.05 -1.30
N PRO A 627 -11.67 39.13 -2.63
CA PRO A 627 -10.41 39.47 -3.29
C PRO A 627 -9.95 40.86 -2.80
N PRO A 628 -8.67 41.04 -2.44
CA PRO A 628 -8.19 42.32 -1.93
C PRO A 628 -8.42 43.41 -2.97
N LYS A 629 -9.00 44.53 -2.53
CA LYS A 629 -9.27 45.71 -3.36
C LYS A 629 -7.95 46.23 -3.94
N LYS A 630 -7.92 46.45 -5.25
CA LYS A 630 -6.80 47.05 -6.00
C LYS A 630 -6.36 48.38 -5.36
N ALA A 631 -5.27 48.34 -4.60
CA ALA A 631 -4.48 49.52 -4.25
C ALA A 631 -3.54 49.86 -5.41
N ALA A 632 -3.37 51.15 -5.65
CA ALA A 632 -2.81 51.73 -6.87
C ALA A 632 -1.35 51.34 -7.14
N LYS A 633 -1.07 51.03 -8.41
CA LYS A 633 0.28 50.96 -9.00
C LYS A 633 1.09 52.21 -8.66
N LYS A 634 2.28 52.02 -8.07
CA LYS A 634 3.53 52.61 -8.60
C LYS A 634 4.78 51.95 -8.00
N THR A 635 5.62 51.53 -8.97
CA THR A 635 7.08 51.26 -8.93
C THR A 635 7.58 50.11 -8.05
N ALA A 636 7.53 48.90 -8.60
CA ALA A 636 8.44 47.81 -8.25
C ALA A 636 9.60 47.80 -9.26
N SER A 637 10.82 47.89 -8.73
CA SER A 637 12.06 47.53 -9.41
C SER A 637 12.34 46.05 -9.23
N GLY A 638 12.89 45.41 -10.28
CA GLY A 638 13.61 44.14 -10.21
C GLY A 638 12.74 42.89 -10.36
N SER A 639 12.67 42.35 -11.58
CA SER A 639 12.21 40.99 -11.82
C SER A 639 13.20 40.00 -11.17
N MET A 640 12.78 39.31 -10.11
CA MET A 640 13.32 37.98 -9.82
C MET A 640 12.58 36.98 -10.71
N GLY A 641 13.33 36.26 -11.54
CA GLY A 641 12.80 35.19 -12.37
C GLY A 641 12.34 34.03 -11.50
N MET A 642 11.14 33.53 -11.80
CA MET A 642 10.82 32.12 -11.58
C MET A 642 11.46 31.38 -12.75
N ASP A 643 12.48 30.58 -12.48
CA ASP A 643 12.88 29.53 -13.40
C ASP A 643 11.96 28.32 -13.14
N ASP A 644 11.32 27.84 -14.20
CA ASP A 644 10.49 26.64 -14.27
C ASP A 644 11.27 25.41 -13.78
N VAL A 645 10.77 24.72 -12.75
CA VAL A 645 11.23 23.38 -12.37
C VAL A 645 10.10 22.38 -12.69
N THR A 646 9.84 22.17 -13.98
CA THR A 646 9.15 20.95 -14.43
C THR A 646 10.26 19.98 -14.86
N PRO A 647 10.29 18.73 -14.39
CA PRO A 647 11.32 17.78 -14.80
C PRO A 647 11.24 17.52 -16.30
N THR A 648 12.31 17.85 -17.03
CA THR A 648 12.42 17.61 -18.47
C THR A 648 12.73 16.13 -18.73
N PHE A 649 12.02 15.50 -19.66
CA PHE A 649 12.37 14.16 -20.13
C PHE A 649 13.80 14.16 -20.68
N GLY A 650 14.65 13.28 -20.15
CA GLY A 650 16.05 13.18 -20.53
C GLY A 650 16.56 11.75 -20.51
N SER A 651 17.87 11.60 -20.71
CA SER A 651 18.51 10.27 -20.83
C SER A 651 18.34 9.38 -19.60
N LYS A 652 18.09 9.94 -18.40
CA LYS A 652 17.82 9.17 -17.18
C LYS A 652 16.45 8.48 -17.26
N GLN A 653 15.39 9.23 -17.57
CA GLN A 653 14.02 8.72 -17.69
C GLN A 653 13.92 7.73 -18.84
N GLU A 654 14.54 8.03 -19.99
CA GLU A 654 14.56 7.10 -21.12
C GLU A 654 15.26 5.78 -20.78
N LYS A 655 16.43 5.83 -20.10
CA LYS A 655 17.12 4.60 -19.65
C LYS A 655 16.28 3.81 -18.67
N HIS A 656 15.56 4.49 -17.76
CA HIS A 656 14.67 3.83 -16.81
C HIS A 656 13.50 3.14 -17.52
N LEU A 657 12.80 3.83 -18.42
CA LEU A 657 11.71 3.24 -19.22
C LEU A 657 12.19 2.05 -20.06
N ARG A 658 13.37 2.13 -20.69
CA ARG A 658 13.98 1.02 -21.43
C ARG A 658 14.39 -0.17 -20.54
N LYS A 659 14.59 0.06 -19.23
CA LYS A 659 14.88 -1.00 -18.26
C LYS A 659 13.61 -1.76 -17.89
N ILE A 660 12.51 -1.05 -17.64
CA ILE A 660 11.24 -1.62 -17.16
C ILE A 660 10.26 -2.04 -18.27
N CYS A 661 10.48 -1.59 -19.51
CA CYS A 661 9.69 -1.93 -20.69
C CYS A 661 10.58 -2.57 -21.75
N SER A 662 10.33 -3.86 -22.04
CA SER A 662 11.10 -4.61 -23.04
C SER A 662 10.91 -4.08 -24.46
N ASP A 663 9.71 -3.59 -24.78
CA ASP A 663 9.34 -3.00 -26.07
C ASP A 663 9.12 -1.48 -25.95
N TYR A 664 10.19 -0.77 -25.58
CA TYR A 664 10.18 0.69 -25.50
C TYR A 664 9.71 1.41 -26.79
N PRO A 665 10.07 0.96 -28.02
CA PRO A 665 9.52 1.53 -29.24
C PRO A 665 7.98 1.51 -29.29
N ARG A 666 7.34 0.41 -28.88
CA ARG A 666 5.87 0.33 -28.76
C ARG A 666 5.32 1.32 -27.75
N LEU A 667 5.92 1.41 -26.55
CA LEU A 667 5.51 2.35 -25.52
C LEU A 667 5.58 3.81 -26.01
N HIS A 668 6.68 4.18 -26.67
CA HIS A 668 6.84 5.52 -27.24
C HIS A 668 5.83 5.80 -28.35
N GLY A 669 5.58 4.85 -29.25
CA GLY A 669 4.56 4.98 -30.30
C GLY A 669 3.16 5.18 -29.73
N PHE A 670 2.83 4.46 -28.65
CA PHE A 670 1.58 4.59 -27.93
C PHE A 670 1.39 6.02 -27.36
N PHE A 671 2.40 6.54 -26.66
CA PHE A 671 2.32 7.91 -26.12
C PHE A 671 2.32 9.00 -27.21
N GLN A 672 3.03 8.77 -28.32
CA GLN A 672 2.97 9.68 -29.46
C GLN A 672 1.54 9.78 -30.01
N ALA A 673 0.82 8.67 -30.12
CA ALA A 673 -0.57 8.65 -30.58
C ALA A 673 -1.51 9.37 -29.60
N LEU A 674 -1.30 9.25 -28.28
CA LEU A 674 -2.06 10.03 -27.29
C LEU A 674 -1.79 11.54 -27.43
N ALA A 675 -0.54 11.93 -27.67
CA ALA A 675 -0.18 13.32 -27.96
C ALA A 675 -0.82 13.82 -29.26
N TRP A 676 -0.86 12.97 -30.28
CA TRP A 676 -1.42 13.28 -31.60
C TRP A 676 -2.94 13.13 -31.69
N SER A 677 -3.60 12.65 -30.64
CA SER A 677 -5.03 12.43 -30.66
C SER A 677 -5.82 13.72 -30.96
N PRO A 678 -6.84 13.68 -31.84
CA PRO A 678 -7.73 14.82 -32.13
C PRO A 678 -8.64 15.19 -30.95
N GLN A 679 -8.69 14.35 -29.91
CA GLN A 679 -9.43 14.59 -28.68
C GLN A 679 -8.55 14.26 -27.47
N LEU A 680 -8.78 14.94 -26.34
CA LEU A 680 -8.10 14.60 -25.09
C LEU A 680 -8.55 13.20 -24.64
N ILE A 681 -7.59 12.33 -24.36
CA ILE A 681 -7.83 11.00 -23.80
C ILE A 681 -7.30 11.03 -22.36
N MET A 682 -8.20 10.84 -21.39
CA MET A 682 -7.86 10.91 -19.97
C MET A 682 -6.99 9.71 -19.56
N PRO A 683 -6.07 9.87 -18.60
CA PRO A 683 -5.19 8.79 -18.10
C PRO A 683 -5.90 7.48 -17.81
N LYS A 684 -7.07 7.51 -17.17
CA LYS A 684 -7.89 6.31 -16.87
C LYS A 684 -8.15 5.39 -18.08
N ALA A 685 -8.19 5.92 -19.30
CA ALA A 685 -8.45 5.12 -20.50
C ALA A 685 -7.21 4.41 -21.08
N TRP A 686 -6.01 4.83 -20.69
CA TRP A 686 -4.76 4.31 -21.26
C TRP A 686 -3.73 3.84 -20.23
N LEU A 687 -3.89 4.21 -18.96
CA LEU A 687 -2.92 3.93 -17.90
C LEU A 687 -2.74 2.42 -17.67
N GLY A 688 -3.83 1.66 -17.59
CA GLY A 688 -3.76 0.19 -17.43
C GLY A 688 -2.96 -0.48 -18.55
N THR A 689 -3.25 -0.13 -19.81
CA THR A 689 -2.51 -0.64 -20.98
C THR A 689 -1.01 -0.28 -20.95
N VAL A 690 -0.65 0.87 -20.40
CA VAL A 690 0.76 1.27 -20.27
C VAL A 690 1.43 0.51 -19.12
N MET A 691 0.75 0.30 -18.00
CA MET A 691 1.27 -0.52 -16.91
C MET A 691 1.53 -1.96 -17.39
N ASP A 692 0.63 -2.53 -18.22
CA ASP A 692 0.84 -3.84 -18.84
C ASP A 692 2.08 -3.89 -19.77
N MET A 693 2.49 -2.74 -20.34
CA MET A 693 3.70 -2.65 -21.16
C MET A 693 4.99 -2.60 -20.32
N HIS A 694 4.91 -2.31 -19.02
CA HIS A 694 6.05 -2.36 -18.10
C HIS A 694 6.33 -3.81 -17.66
N ASP A 695 6.63 -4.66 -18.62
CA ASP A 695 6.79 -6.12 -18.45
C ASP A 695 8.09 -6.56 -17.76
N ARG A 696 8.94 -5.60 -17.36
CA ARG A 696 10.19 -5.81 -16.62
C ARG A 696 10.27 -4.95 -15.37
N MET A 697 9.12 -4.62 -14.78
CA MET A 697 9.10 -4.03 -13.44
C MET A 697 9.92 -4.91 -12.48
N PRO A 698 10.77 -4.31 -11.64
CA PRO A 698 11.54 -5.08 -10.68
C PRO A 698 10.58 -5.83 -9.74
N ASN A 699 10.88 -7.10 -9.47
CA ASN A 699 10.13 -7.87 -8.48
C ASN A 699 10.47 -7.29 -7.11
N SER A 700 9.53 -6.53 -6.56
CA SER A 700 9.64 -5.92 -5.24
C SER A 700 9.33 -6.96 -4.16
N ARG A 701 10.11 -6.94 -3.07
CA ARG A 701 9.97 -7.88 -1.95
C ARG A 701 9.02 -7.36 -0.87
N THR A 702 8.74 -6.06 -0.88
CA THR A 702 7.88 -5.37 0.08
C THR A 702 6.88 -4.46 -0.65
N GLU A 703 5.75 -4.16 -0.01
CA GLU A 703 4.74 -3.27 -0.57
C GLU A 703 5.29 -1.86 -0.82
N ALA A 704 6.12 -1.35 0.08
CA ALA A 704 6.79 -0.05 -0.07
C ALA A 704 7.67 0.01 -1.32
N THR A 705 8.45 -1.05 -1.60
CA THR A 705 9.30 -1.12 -2.80
C THR A 705 8.48 -1.36 -4.07
N ALA A 706 7.33 -2.05 -3.96
CA ALA A 706 6.38 -2.20 -5.07
C ALA A 706 5.72 -0.85 -5.42
N ASN A 707 5.24 -0.14 -4.42
CA ASN A 707 4.64 1.19 -4.53
C ASN A 707 5.65 2.21 -5.07
N LYS A 708 6.90 2.16 -4.62
CA LYS A 708 7.96 3.02 -5.15
C LYS A 708 8.31 2.70 -6.61
N ALA A 709 8.50 1.42 -6.95
CA ALA A 709 8.77 1.03 -8.33
C ALA A 709 7.62 1.46 -9.26
N LEU A 710 6.38 1.27 -8.80
CA LEU A 710 5.17 1.72 -9.49
C LEU A 710 5.15 3.25 -9.64
N GLN A 711 5.47 3.99 -8.58
CA GLN A 711 5.52 5.45 -8.59
C GLN A 711 6.62 5.98 -9.52
N ASP A 712 7.82 5.40 -9.51
CA ASP A 712 8.92 5.74 -10.42
C ASP A 712 8.56 5.48 -11.87
N ALA A 713 7.92 4.34 -12.14
CA ALA A 713 7.44 3.97 -13.47
C ALA A 713 6.36 4.95 -13.94
N LEU A 714 5.39 5.28 -13.09
CA LEU A 714 4.35 6.28 -13.34
C LEU A 714 4.95 7.66 -13.58
N GLU A 715 5.92 8.09 -12.78
CA GLU A 715 6.59 9.38 -12.92
C GLU A 715 7.31 9.46 -14.27
N ALA A 716 8.16 8.48 -14.59
CA ALA A 716 8.88 8.44 -15.85
C ALA A 716 7.94 8.42 -17.07
N THR A 717 6.83 7.69 -16.94
CA THR A 717 5.75 7.61 -17.94
C THR A 717 5.05 8.95 -18.14
N MET A 718 4.68 9.62 -17.05
CA MET A 718 4.02 10.92 -17.10
C MET A 718 4.96 12.01 -17.62
N ILE A 719 6.25 11.95 -17.30
CA ILE A 719 7.26 12.86 -17.85
C ILE A 719 7.38 12.65 -19.37
N LEU A 720 7.42 11.40 -19.87
CA LEU A 720 7.41 11.13 -21.31
C LEU A 720 6.13 11.67 -21.98
N TYR A 721 4.96 11.37 -21.41
CA TYR A 721 3.69 11.88 -21.93
C TYR A 721 3.68 13.41 -22.05
N ASN A 722 4.05 14.10 -20.97
CA ASN A 722 4.09 15.57 -20.94
C ASN A 722 5.11 16.12 -21.94
N HIS A 723 6.28 15.48 -22.06
CA HIS A 723 7.31 15.86 -23.02
C HIS A 723 6.81 15.80 -24.47
N LEU A 724 6.15 14.71 -24.87
CA LEU A 724 5.58 14.57 -26.21
C LEU A 724 4.43 15.56 -26.45
N GLN A 725 3.63 15.89 -25.43
CA GLN A 725 2.60 16.94 -25.56
C GLN A 725 3.22 18.32 -25.81
N ILE A 726 4.29 18.66 -25.08
CA ILE A 726 5.01 19.93 -25.25
C ILE A 726 5.62 19.99 -26.67
N GLN A 727 6.28 18.92 -27.13
CA GLN A 727 6.80 18.84 -28.49
C GLN A 727 5.73 19.08 -29.55
N VAL A 728 4.54 18.48 -29.39
CA VAL A 728 3.42 18.72 -30.32
C VAL A 728 3.02 20.19 -30.31
N ILE A 729 2.86 20.80 -29.13
CA ILE A 729 2.46 22.21 -28.96
C ILE A 729 3.47 23.15 -29.63
N ASP A 730 4.76 22.95 -29.37
CA ASP A 730 5.85 23.77 -29.92
C ASP A 730 5.92 23.68 -31.45
N HIS A 731 5.49 22.54 -32.02
CA HIS A 731 5.53 22.31 -33.47
C HIS A 731 4.21 22.59 -34.21
N LEU A 732 3.12 22.99 -33.55
CA LEU A 732 1.80 23.22 -34.19
C LEU A 732 1.82 24.25 -35.34
N SER A 733 2.78 25.18 -35.30
CA SER A 733 2.95 26.23 -36.31
C SER A 733 3.53 25.71 -37.64
N GLN A 734 4.16 24.52 -37.64
CA GLN A 734 4.86 23.97 -38.79
C GLN A 734 3.95 23.14 -39.70
N ALA A 735 4.26 23.12 -41.00
CA ALA A 735 3.46 22.38 -41.98
C ALA A 735 3.61 20.86 -41.86
N THR A 736 4.77 20.40 -41.40
CA THR A 736 5.16 18.99 -41.23
C THR A 736 5.38 18.69 -39.74
N PRO A 737 5.21 17.44 -39.31
CA PRO A 737 5.50 17.05 -37.93
C PRO A 737 7.00 17.02 -37.65
N GLU A 738 7.38 17.20 -36.38
CA GLU A 738 8.71 16.88 -35.88
C GLU A 738 8.80 15.37 -35.71
N LEU A 739 9.81 14.75 -36.34
CA LEU A 739 9.99 13.30 -36.36
C LEU A 739 11.39 12.87 -35.89
N ASP A 740 12.22 13.80 -35.40
CA ASP A 740 13.59 13.47 -34.97
C ASP A 740 13.55 12.64 -33.68
N SER A 741 12.61 12.95 -32.77
CA SER A 741 12.30 12.12 -31.60
C SER A 741 11.88 10.70 -31.96
N VAL A 742 11.01 10.54 -32.97
CA VAL A 742 10.59 9.23 -33.49
C VAL A 742 11.78 8.50 -34.13
N LEU A 743 12.57 9.19 -34.95
CA LEU A 743 13.76 8.63 -35.62
C LEU A 743 14.82 8.18 -34.60
N ALA A 744 14.98 8.90 -33.50
CA ALA A 744 15.90 8.53 -32.42
C ALA A 744 15.48 7.22 -31.72
N VAL A 745 14.18 6.93 -31.66
CA VAL A 745 13.65 5.71 -31.04
C VAL A 745 13.72 4.51 -31.98
N VAL A 746 13.36 4.68 -33.25
CA VAL A 746 13.31 3.57 -34.22
C VAL A 746 14.66 3.30 -34.90
N GLY A 747 15.48 4.33 -35.11
CA GLY A 747 16.78 4.21 -35.76
C GLY A 747 16.72 3.60 -37.17
N GLU A 748 17.74 2.81 -37.51
CA GLU A 748 17.77 1.97 -38.73
C GLU A 748 17.13 0.58 -38.51
N ASP A 749 16.55 0.33 -37.33
CA ASP A 749 15.94 -0.96 -36.97
C ASP A 749 14.49 -1.03 -37.48
N GLU A 750 14.28 -1.85 -38.51
CA GLU A 750 12.95 -2.06 -39.06
C GLU A 750 11.99 -2.68 -38.04
N GLY A 751 12.47 -3.51 -37.10
CA GLY A 751 11.66 -4.09 -36.03
C GLY A 751 11.15 -3.05 -35.04
N ALA A 752 12.01 -2.11 -34.64
CA ALA A 752 11.62 -0.99 -33.78
C ALA A 752 10.55 -0.10 -34.44
N ALA A 753 10.65 0.14 -35.75
CA ALA A 753 9.62 0.87 -36.50
C ALA A 753 8.27 0.12 -36.54
N MET A 754 8.28 -1.22 -36.63
CA MET A 754 7.07 -2.04 -36.57
C MET A 754 6.42 -2.01 -35.18
N SER A 755 7.21 -2.18 -34.12
CA SER A 755 6.74 -2.09 -32.72
C SER A 755 6.20 -0.69 -32.40
N TRP A 756 6.88 0.36 -32.86
CA TRP A 756 6.40 1.73 -32.70
C TRP A 756 5.05 1.94 -33.38
N ALA A 757 4.90 1.45 -34.62
CA ALA A 757 3.64 1.52 -35.34
C ALA A 757 2.51 0.75 -34.62
N ALA A 758 2.82 -0.40 -34.02
CA ALA A 758 1.87 -1.17 -33.22
C ALA A 758 1.35 -0.36 -32.02
N GLY A 759 2.23 0.28 -31.27
CA GLY A 759 1.85 1.16 -30.16
C GLY A 759 0.99 2.34 -30.61
N PHE A 760 1.38 2.99 -31.71
CA PHE A 760 0.64 4.14 -32.26
C PHE A 760 -0.78 3.78 -32.70
N VAL A 761 -0.97 2.62 -33.34
CA VAL A 761 -2.29 2.11 -33.71
C VAL A 761 -3.11 1.80 -32.46
N GLN A 762 -2.55 1.07 -31.50
CA GLN A 762 -3.23 0.65 -30.28
C GLN A 762 -3.79 1.83 -29.48
N ALA A 763 -2.99 2.90 -29.27
CA ALA A 763 -3.48 4.10 -28.60
C ALA A 763 -4.53 4.86 -29.42
N SER A 764 -4.40 4.88 -30.76
CA SER A 764 -5.33 5.59 -31.64
C SER A 764 -6.75 5.02 -31.63
N GLU A 765 -6.92 3.76 -31.23
CA GLU A 765 -8.25 3.12 -31.08
C GLU A 765 -9.12 3.84 -30.04
N ASN A 766 -8.52 4.38 -28.98
CA ASN A 766 -9.21 5.20 -27.97
C ASN A 766 -9.82 6.50 -28.54
N ALA A 767 -9.39 6.90 -29.74
CA ALA A 767 -9.93 8.04 -30.48
C ALA A 767 -10.47 7.65 -31.87
N ALA A 768 -10.82 6.37 -32.10
CA ALA A 768 -11.23 5.88 -33.41
C ALA A 768 -12.38 6.67 -34.04
N THR A 769 -13.37 7.07 -33.23
CA THR A 769 -14.51 7.88 -33.70
C THR A 769 -14.09 9.31 -34.07
N ALA A 770 -13.14 9.91 -33.34
CA ALA A 770 -12.62 11.24 -33.62
C ALA A 770 -11.78 11.24 -34.91
N TRP A 771 -10.88 10.28 -35.06
CA TRP A 771 -10.11 10.07 -36.29
C TRP A 771 -11.02 9.86 -37.51
N ALA A 772 -12.10 9.07 -37.36
CA ALA A 772 -13.04 8.81 -38.43
C ALA A 772 -13.78 10.07 -38.92
N ARG A 773 -14.08 11.03 -38.02
CA ARG A 773 -14.69 12.33 -38.40
C ARG A 773 -13.76 13.16 -39.30
N HIS A 774 -12.45 12.94 -39.21
CA HIS A 774 -11.45 13.58 -40.04
C HIS A 774 -11.03 12.73 -41.26
N GLY A 775 -11.78 11.66 -41.58
CA GLY A 775 -11.54 10.82 -42.76
C GLY A 775 -10.52 9.70 -42.56
N HIS A 776 -10.01 9.50 -41.34
CA HIS A 776 -9.03 8.47 -41.02
C HIS A 776 -9.67 7.35 -40.18
N LYS A 777 -9.88 6.17 -40.78
CA LYS A 777 -10.39 5.00 -40.05
C LYS A 777 -9.23 4.26 -39.41
N VAL A 778 -9.15 4.25 -38.08
CA VAL A 778 -8.09 3.55 -37.33
C VAL A 778 -8.06 2.06 -37.68
N MET A 779 -9.23 1.41 -37.70
CA MET A 779 -9.38 0.01 -38.11
C MET A 779 -9.51 -0.19 -39.63
N GLY A 780 -9.13 0.80 -40.44
CA GLY A 780 -9.14 0.69 -41.89
C GLY A 780 -8.00 -0.19 -42.42
N VAL A 781 -8.19 -0.78 -43.59
CA VAL A 781 -7.15 -1.52 -44.35
C VAL A 781 -6.44 -0.65 -45.41
N THR A 782 -6.90 0.60 -45.58
CA THR A 782 -6.32 1.58 -46.53
C THR A 782 -6.07 2.92 -45.84
N GLY A 783 -5.34 3.83 -46.50
CA GLY A 783 -4.96 5.13 -45.95
C GLY A 783 -3.86 5.05 -44.89
N SER A 784 -3.63 6.15 -44.16
CA SER A 784 -2.50 6.27 -43.22
C SER A 784 -2.53 5.20 -42.12
N PHE A 785 -3.69 4.93 -41.52
CA PHE A 785 -3.82 3.84 -40.53
C PHE A 785 -3.73 2.44 -41.14
N GLY A 786 -4.18 2.24 -42.40
CA GLY A 786 -3.94 1.00 -43.12
C GLY A 786 -2.45 0.70 -43.31
N ARG A 787 -1.64 1.74 -43.61
CA ARG A 787 -0.17 1.63 -43.67
C ARG A 787 0.44 1.30 -42.32
N LEU A 788 0.03 2.01 -41.26
CA LEU A 788 0.52 1.76 -39.90
C LEU A 788 0.16 0.34 -39.41
N ARG A 789 -1.05 -0.15 -39.71
CA ARG A 789 -1.47 -1.52 -39.38
C ARG A 789 -0.73 -2.57 -40.17
N SER A 790 -0.48 -2.33 -41.47
CA SER A 790 0.36 -3.21 -42.30
C SER A 790 1.79 -3.28 -41.76
N LEU A 791 2.35 -2.14 -41.33
CA LEU A 791 3.68 -2.07 -40.72
C LEU A 791 3.70 -2.79 -39.36
N ALA A 792 2.71 -2.58 -38.50
CA ALA A 792 2.58 -3.26 -37.21
C ALA A 792 2.41 -4.78 -37.37
N ALA A 793 1.67 -5.24 -38.39
CA ALA A 793 1.45 -6.67 -38.67
C ALA A 793 2.75 -7.45 -38.99
N ARG A 794 3.75 -6.73 -39.51
CA ARG A 794 5.07 -7.30 -39.82
C ARG A 794 5.91 -7.56 -38.56
N GLY A 795 5.66 -6.85 -37.46
CA GLY A 795 6.27 -7.10 -36.15
C GLY A 795 5.66 -8.35 -35.50
N GLU A 796 6.43 -9.15 -34.78
CA GLU A 796 5.95 -10.35 -34.07
C GLU A 796 5.15 -10.04 -32.79
N VAL A 797 4.42 -8.92 -32.74
CA VAL A 797 3.63 -8.52 -31.56
C VAL A 797 2.29 -9.27 -31.57
N LEU A 798 2.11 -10.18 -30.60
CA LEU A 798 1.00 -11.15 -30.49
C LEU A 798 -0.41 -10.52 -30.51
N ASP A 799 -0.61 -9.38 -29.83
CA ASP A 799 -1.93 -8.70 -29.74
C ASP A 799 -2.43 -8.16 -31.08
N VAL A 800 -1.53 -7.54 -31.86
CA VAL A 800 -1.90 -6.95 -33.15
C VAL A 800 -2.22 -8.04 -34.17
N ARG A 801 -1.51 -9.17 -34.14
CA ARG A 801 -1.82 -10.35 -34.98
C ARG A 801 -3.17 -10.98 -34.64
N ALA A 802 -3.64 -10.89 -33.39
CA ALA A 802 -4.96 -11.37 -32.98
C ALA A 802 -6.10 -10.47 -33.49
N GLN A 803 -5.89 -9.15 -33.47
CA GLN A 803 -6.86 -8.14 -33.92
C GLN A 803 -6.91 -7.91 -35.44
N LEU A 804 -5.99 -8.52 -36.19
CA LEU A 804 -5.94 -8.50 -37.65
C LEU A 804 -6.73 -9.64 -38.30
N ARG A 805 -7.51 -10.38 -37.53
CA ARG A 805 -8.37 -11.44 -38.04
C ARG A 805 -9.76 -10.87 -38.38
N ASP A 806 -10.26 -11.23 -39.56
CA ASP A 806 -11.65 -10.98 -39.93
C ASP A 806 -12.61 -11.73 -39.00
N GLU A 807 -13.91 -11.48 -39.15
CA GLU A 807 -14.98 -12.13 -38.39
C GLU A 807 -15.02 -13.67 -38.53
N HIS A 808 -14.19 -14.24 -39.41
CA HIS A 808 -14.03 -15.67 -39.65
C HIS A 808 -12.66 -16.22 -39.19
N GLY A 809 -11.86 -15.43 -38.47
CA GLY A 809 -10.58 -15.85 -37.91
C GLY A 809 -9.43 -15.89 -38.92
N LYS A 810 -9.61 -15.37 -40.14
CA LYS A 810 -8.59 -15.31 -41.18
C LYS A 810 -7.88 -13.96 -41.12
N LEU A 811 -6.56 -13.89 -41.29
CA LEU A 811 -5.90 -12.57 -41.39
C LEU A 811 -6.57 -11.79 -42.53
N ASP A 812 -7.06 -10.59 -42.22
CA ASP A 812 -7.49 -9.61 -43.20
C ASP A 812 -6.39 -9.54 -44.26
N SER A 813 -6.77 -9.58 -45.54
CA SER A 813 -5.82 -9.51 -46.65
C SER A 813 -5.23 -8.10 -46.75
N LEU A 814 -4.47 -7.68 -45.74
CA LEU A 814 -3.43 -6.69 -45.89
C LEU A 814 -2.42 -7.37 -46.81
N GLU A 815 -2.35 -6.92 -48.06
CA GLU A 815 -1.24 -7.27 -48.94
C GLU A 815 0.04 -6.90 -48.17
N LEU A 816 0.72 -7.91 -47.62
CA LEU A 816 2.08 -7.79 -47.10
C LEU A 816 2.95 -7.50 -48.32
N SER A 817 2.97 -6.22 -48.72
CA SER A 817 3.76 -5.71 -49.83
C SER A 817 5.23 -5.98 -49.55
N ASP A 818 5.90 -6.60 -50.51
CA ASP A 818 7.35 -6.85 -50.50
C ASP A 818 8.18 -5.57 -50.75
N GLN A 819 7.71 -4.34 -50.42
CA GLN A 819 8.43 -3.04 -50.45
C GLN A 819 7.68 -1.98 -49.63
N PRO A 820 8.29 -0.92 -48.99
CA PRO A 820 9.68 -0.42 -48.92
C PRO A 820 10.25 -0.39 -47.46
N ALA A 821 11.33 0.37 -47.19
CA ALA A 821 11.97 0.51 -45.88
C ALA A 821 10.98 1.03 -44.80
N ALA A 822 10.88 0.32 -43.67
CA ALA A 822 9.88 0.52 -42.61
C ALA A 822 9.69 1.98 -42.16
N TRP A 823 10.79 2.74 -42.07
CA TRP A 823 10.77 4.16 -41.72
C TRP A 823 10.03 5.04 -42.74
N SER A 824 10.20 4.79 -44.04
CA SER A 824 9.61 5.63 -45.09
C SER A 824 8.08 5.55 -45.11
N ASP A 825 7.51 4.37 -44.81
CA ASP A 825 6.07 4.19 -44.68
C ASP A 825 5.53 4.82 -43.39
N LEU A 826 6.26 4.67 -42.28
CA LEU A 826 5.93 5.32 -41.02
C LEU A 826 5.89 6.84 -41.19
N GLN A 827 6.94 7.41 -41.78
CA GLN A 827 7.07 8.84 -42.06
C GLN A 827 5.92 9.35 -42.94
N ALA A 828 5.60 8.65 -44.02
CA ALA A 828 4.50 9.03 -44.90
C ALA A 828 3.14 9.02 -44.18
N ALA A 829 2.87 7.99 -43.36
CA ALA A 829 1.64 7.91 -42.59
C ALA A 829 1.51 9.03 -41.56
N LEU A 830 2.60 9.36 -40.83
CA LEU A 830 2.61 10.43 -39.85
C LEU A 830 2.47 11.82 -40.50
N GLN A 831 3.11 12.04 -41.66
CA GLN A 831 2.93 13.27 -42.43
C GLN A 831 1.48 13.49 -42.86
N ASP A 832 0.78 12.43 -43.27
CA ASP A 832 -0.63 12.49 -43.65
C ASP A 832 -1.57 12.78 -42.47
N LEU A 833 -1.25 12.30 -41.25
CA LEU A 833 -2.08 12.51 -40.05
C LEU A 833 -1.89 13.90 -39.44
N TRP A 834 -0.71 14.51 -39.58
CA TRP A 834 -0.34 15.77 -38.93
C TRP A 834 -1.30 16.96 -39.15
N PRO A 835 -1.86 17.20 -40.35
CA PRO A 835 -2.82 18.28 -40.57
C PRO A 835 -4.05 18.20 -39.64
N VAL A 836 -4.52 16.98 -39.33
CA VAL A 836 -5.65 16.75 -38.43
C VAL A 836 -5.27 17.13 -36.99
N VAL A 837 -4.09 16.70 -36.53
CA VAL A 837 -3.56 17.03 -35.20
C VAL A 837 -3.45 18.54 -35.01
N ARG A 838 -2.87 19.23 -36.00
CA ARG A 838 -2.74 20.70 -36.01
C ARG A 838 -4.09 21.39 -35.91
N GLN A 839 -5.06 20.99 -36.71
CA GLN A 839 -6.38 21.58 -36.71
C GLN A 839 -7.09 21.37 -35.35
N ALA A 840 -7.05 20.15 -34.81
CA ALA A 840 -7.69 19.81 -33.56
C ALA A 840 -7.09 20.54 -32.36
N ARG A 841 -5.76 20.60 -32.26
CA ARG A 841 -5.05 21.22 -31.13
C ARG A 841 -5.07 22.75 -31.18
N SER A 842 -5.00 23.36 -32.38
CA SER A 842 -5.11 24.82 -32.54
C SER A 842 -6.50 25.36 -32.19
N ALA A 843 -7.55 24.54 -32.35
CA ALA A 843 -8.92 24.91 -31.98
C ALA A 843 -9.16 24.90 -30.45
N GLY A 844 -8.39 24.11 -29.70
CA GLY A 844 -8.44 24.05 -28.23
C GLY A 844 -7.79 25.26 -27.56
N MET A 845 -6.69 25.79 -28.11
CA MET A 845 -5.98 26.95 -27.54
C MET A 845 -6.75 28.27 -27.64
N ASN A 846 -7.68 28.39 -28.60
CA ASN A 846 -8.53 29.59 -28.76
C ASN A 846 -9.77 29.61 -27.85
N LYS A 847 -9.96 28.59 -27.00
CA LYS A 847 -11.08 28.48 -26.04
C LYS A 847 -10.66 28.56 -24.56
N GLY A 848 -9.38 28.83 -24.28
CA GLY A 848 -8.83 29.00 -22.93
C GLY A 848 -8.81 30.46 -22.48
#